data_AF-A0A8H4EPR5-F1
#
_entry.id   AF-A0A8H4EPR5-F1
#
_cell.length_a   1.000
_cell.length_b   1.000
_cell.length_c   1.000
_cell.angle_alpha   90.00
_cell.angle_beta   90.00
_cell.angle_gamma   90.00
#
_symmetry.space_group_name_H-M   'P 1'
#
loop_
_entity.id
_entity.type
_entity.pdbx_description
1 polymer ?
#
loop_
_entity_poly.entity_id
_entity_poly.type
_entity_poly.pdbx_seq_one_letter_code
_entity_poly.pdbx_strand_id
1 'polypeptide(L)'
;MTTLKLKLILQMVSLKQSKICSALLDRADIAHAAMKSLNRRKQENEENFKRQDYYNAFKRFETVLQKIRDFAADITNLQGYRKFVMATEVKDTFIKLTSEFDTAMKDLHFNMTLANDEQSKLDNISLKEDLNDMAEFLLKIDGGITDHNKKIDAILQEVLLIKLQVQLNSNQNESIPFLTGQIQATQIPPNEFEEPIRRESDRRGTKEPFVVKKLFRKTLEVACKPIKYQKDLDSQKFKMQLAILGILGEAPNVLKFYGISYIDNYSVMVSEWAELGNLKEVYEKFDIPWCKKVQLSLDICRGIAFLNSVNIFHHDIRCENIMITRTLDPKLTNFDYARMVTGKTTDISEHLTIVHWLAPEKMTPGGVKDGGYTHQSEIFSFGMLLWELCYEKIPYKDMNYEVIINFVLNGGREKLFISQEKLPNDKEIQKELMSIITKTWNQDPILRITITKLFLELQEIAVKYVKPDEYHGLLPNKSLDLNEPILPDCEEISFDTGIFNEIEKIMPLEEGIRLHMTKNAENRKLAWECFIANAELGNPIAKYWQGYYLWQGFNGNKDLVTAKKLFKGAADDGIADAQFRYAFTLTDEAKTSKEKKKELLIYLRSAANKGCTNAESTIGEAYLKGSLGFRQDKILGIKYLKLAALKGNIKALELLKAENAK
;
A
#
# COMPACT_ATOMS: atom_id res chain seq x y z
N MET A 1 32.07 15.36 -1.11
CA MET A 1 30.97 15.46 -2.10
C MET A 1 30.82 14.20 -2.95
N THR A 2 31.82 13.76 -3.72
CA THR A 2 31.75 12.59 -4.62
C THR A 2 31.23 11.31 -3.96
N THR A 3 31.65 11.04 -2.72
CA THR A 3 31.21 9.88 -1.90
C THR A 3 29.76 9.95 -1.44
N LEU A 4 29.16 11.14 -1.32
CA LEU A 4 27.72 11.26 -1.00
C LEU A 4 26.87 11.00 -2.24
N LYS A 5 27.29 11.57 -3.39
CA LYS A 5 26.62 11.44 -4.69
C LYS A 5 26.43 9.98 -5.11
N LEU A 6 27.51 9.19 -5.07
CA LEU A 6 27.43 7.78 -5.47
C LEU A 6 26.48 6.99 -4.56
N LYS A 7 26.46 7.30 -3.26
CA LYS A 7 25.66 6.57 -2.27
C LYS A 7 24.18 6.91 -2.33
N LEU A 8 23.82 8.18 -2.56
CA LEU A 8 22.42 8.59 -2.76
C LEU A 8 21.82 7.93 -4.00
N ILE A 9 22.54 7.97 -5.13
CA ILE A 9 22.09 7.39 -6.40
C ILE A 9 21.97 5.87 -6.29
N LEU A 10 22.98 5.18 -5.75
CA LEU A 10 22.90 3.72 -5.52
C LEU A 10 21.75 3.31 -4.59
N GLN A 11 21.34 4.16 -3.63
CA GLN A 11 20.17 3.89 -2.80
C GLN A 11 18.85 4.15 -3.56
N MET A 12 18.73 5.27 -4.28
CA MET A 12 17.49 5.61 -5.01
C MET A 12 17.22 4.69 -6.20
N VAL A 13 18.27 4.20 -6.87
CA VAL A 13 18.16 3.14 -7.90
C VAL A 13 17.51 1.85 -7.35
N SER A 14 17.59 1.60 -6.04
CA SER A 14 16.94 0.45 -5.37
C SER A 14 15.56 0.74 -4.75
N LEU A 15 14.91 1.87 -5.06
CA LEU A 15 13.62 2.30 -4.46
C LEU A 15 12.49 2.59 -5.46
N LYS A 16 12.71 2.33 -6.75
CA LYS A 16 11.93 2.74 -7.92
C LYS A 16 10.57 1.98 -8.11
N GLN A 17 9.91 1.57 -7.01
CA GLN A 17 8.71 0.70 -6.97
C GLN A 17 7.36 1.40 -7.26
N SER A 18 7.33 2.60 -7.83
CA SER A 18 6.08 3.29 -8.24
C SER A 18 6.35 4.37 -9.29
N LYS A 19 5.34 4.77 -10.08
CA LYS A 19 5.51 5.86 -11.06
C LYS A 19 5.91 7.17 -10.38
N ILE A 20 5.34 7.44 -9.21
CA ILE A 20 5.73 8.57 -8.36
C ILE A 20 7.23 8.52 -8.01
N CYS A 21 7.77 7.36 -7.60
CA CYS A 21 9.21 7.21 -7.36
C CYS A 21 10.03 7.36 -8.64
N SER A 22 9.56 6.86 -9.79
CA SER A 22 10.25 7.01 -11.08
C SER A 22 10.30 8.46 -11.54
N ALA A 23 9.19 9.21 -11.52
CA ALA A 23 9.19 10.63 -11.89
C ALA A 23 10.09 11.47 -10.97
N LEU A 24 10.19 11.11 -9.68
CA LEU A 24 11.16 11.69 -8.75
C LEU A 24 12.61 11.27 -9.04
N LEU A 25 12.83 10.09 -9.59
CA LEU A 25 14.15 9.60 -10.03
C LEU A 25 14.57 10.28 -11.35
N ASP A 26 13.68 10.39 -12.33
CA ASP A 26 13.92 11.09 -13.59
C ASP A 26 14.18 12.57 -13.34
N ARG A 27 13.47 13.18 -12.38
CA ARG A 27 13.82 14.51 -11.85
C ARG A 27 15.16 14.49 -11.12
N ALA A 28 15.47 13.46 -10.33
CA ALA A 28 16.79 13.33 -9.69
C ALA A 28 17.94 13.04 -10.69
N ASP A 29 17.66 12.60 -11.91
CA ASP A 29 18.64 12.39 -12.99
C ASP A 29 18.68 13.53 -14.00
N ILE A 30 17.55 14.24 -14.20
CA ILE A 30 17.51 15.66 -14.61
C ILE A 30 18.10 16.55 -13.49
N ALA A 31 18.38 15.96 -12.33
CA ALA A 31 19.32 16.41 -11.31
C ALA A 31 20.57 15.50 -11.17
N HIS A 32 21.04 14.84 -12.25
CA HIS A 32 22.39 14.26 -12.36
C HIS A 32 23.36 14.56 -13.58
N ALA A 33 23.23 15.64 -14.38
CA ALA A 33 24.32 16.22 -15.24
C ALA A 33 24.55 17.76 -15.46
N ALA A 34 23.72 18.76 -15.11
CA ALA A 34 24.05 20.20 -15.21
C ALA A 34 25.08 20.67 -14.19
N MET A 35 25.15 20.17 -12.95
CA MET A 35 26.42 20.20 -12.16
C MET A 35 27.57 19.61 -12.93
N LYS A 36 27.42 18.51 -13.69
CA LYS A 36 28.58 18.00 -14.44
C LYS A 36 29.02 19.04 -15.48
N SER A 37 28.09 19.80 -16.07
CA SER A 37 28.37 20.99 -16.90
C SER A 37 28.97 22.17 -16.10
N LEU A 38 28.32 22.60 -15.02
CA LEU A 38 28.64 23.74 -14.15
C LEU A 38 29.97 23.55 -13.39
N ASN A 39 30.22 22.35 -12.88
CA ASN A 39 31.46 21.95 -12.23
C ASN A 39 32.59 21.68 -13.25
N ARG A 40 32.28 21.47 -14.53
CA ARG A 40 33.26 21.56 -15.63
C ARG A 40 33.57 23.02 -15.96
N ARG A 41 32.56 23.90 -15.92
CA ARG A 41 32.65 25.36 -16.08
C ARG A 41 32.86 26.09 -14.74
N LYS A 42 33.58 25.48 -13.78
CA LYS A 42 33.62 25.97 -12.40
C LYS A 42 34.31 27.34 -12.28
N GLN A 43 35.35 27.56 -13.07
CA GLN A 43 36.06 28.84 -13.15
C GLN A 43 35.23 29.92 -13.86
N GLU A 44 34.47 29.56 -14.90
CA GLU A 44 33.56 30.47 -15.62
C GLU A 44 32.42 30.98 -14.70
N ASN A 45 31.99 30.18 -13.73
CA ASN A 45 30.89 30.49 -12.81
C ASN A 45 31.37 30.97 -11.43
N GLU A 46 32.66 31.28 -11.25
CA GLU A 46 33.21 31.57 -9.93
C GLU A 46 32.59 32.82 -9.29
N GLU A 47 32.24 33.84 -10.08
CA GLU A 47 31.47 35.00 -9.61
C GLU A 47 30.07 34.62 -9.13
N ASN A 48 29.37 33.74 -9.86
CA ASN A 48 28.05 33.27 -9.43
C ASN A 48 28.15 32.48 -8.12
N PHE A 49 29.21 31.68 -7.93
CA PHE A 49 29.43 30.98 -6.66
C PHE A 49 29.75 31.89 -5.46
N LYS A 50 30.22 33.12 -5.71
CA LYS A 50 30.43 34.15 -4.66
C LYS A 50 29.15 34.92 -4.32
N ARG A 51 28.10 34.84 -5.15
CA ARG A 51 26.84 35.54 -4.90
C ARG A 51 25.96 34.78 -3.91
N GLN A 52 25.44 35.50 -2.90
CA GLN A 52 24.61 34.92 -1.86
C GLN A 52 23.22 34.47 -2.36
N ASP A 53 22.68 35.08 -3.42
CA ASP A 53 21.40 34.68 -4.01
C ASP A 53 21.51 33.31 -4.69
N TYR A 54 22.55 33.12 -5.49
CA TYR A 54 22.95 31.82 -5.99
C TYR A 54 23.18 30.88 -4.80
N TYR A 55 24.08 31.20 -3.86
CA TYR A 55 24.36 30.39 -2.64
C TYR A 55 23.13 30.04 -1.79
N ASN A 56 22.01 30.74 -1.91
CA ASN A 56 20.78 30.42 -1.18
C ASN A 56 19.80 29.56 -2.01
N ALA A 57 19.74 29.76 -3.34
CA ALA A 57 18.97 28.91 -4.24
C ALA A 57 19.57 27.50 -4.34
N PHE A 58 20.89 27.44 -4.21
CA PHE A 58 21.81 26.30 -4.40
C PHE A 58 21.12 25.02 -3.81
N LYS A 59 20.73 24.96 -2.53
CA LYS A 59 20.20 23.89 -1.67
C LYS A 59 19.05 24.38 -0.78
N ARG A 60 18.31 25.39 -1.27
CA ARG A 60 16.86 25.13 -1.50
C ARG A 60 16.74 23.86 -2.33
N PHE A 61 17.38 23.79 -3.49
CA PHE A 61 17.36 22.62 -4.38
C PHE A 61 17.85 21.29 -3.71
N GLU A 62 19.05 21.15 -3.10
CA GLU A 62 19.43 19.91 -2.37
C GLU A 62 18.61 19.67 -1.07
N THR A 63 17.93 20.68 -0.50
CA THR A 63 16.87 20.40 0.49
C THR A 63 15.65 19.74 -0.15
N VAL A 64 15.26 20.18 -1.35
CA VAL A 64 14.17 19.55 -2.12
C VAL A 64 14.56 18.12 -2.52
N LEU A 65 15.79 17.86 -3.00
CA LEU A 65 16.26 16.47 -3.21
C LEU A 65 16.26 15.65 -1.92
N GLN A 66 16.65 16.24 -0.79
CA GLN A 66 16.64 15.55 0.50
C GLN A 66 15.20 15.19 0.91
N LYS A 67 14.24 16.12 0.79
CA LYS A 67 12.81 15.83 0.96
C LYS A 67 12.32 14.75 -0.02
N ILE A 68 12.72 14.81 -1.29
CA ILE A 68 12.34 13.86 -2.35
C ILE A 68 12.85 12.45 -2.02
N ARG A 69 14.10 12.32 -1.56
CA ARG A 69 14.68 11.04 -1.13
C ARG A 69 13.89 10.44 0.04
N ASP A 70 13.58 11.25 1.05
CA ASP A 70 12.91 10.79 2.26
C ASP A 70 11.43 10.47 1.98
N PHE A 71 10.75 11.28 1.16
CA PHE A 71 9.39 11.02 0.66
C PHE A 71 9.32 9.76 -0.21
N ALA A 72 10.32 9.52 -1.07
CA ALA A 72 10.40 8.28 -1.84
C ALA A 72 10.59 7.06 -0.92
N ALA A 73 11.41 7.17 0.13
CA ALA A 73 11.55 6.12 1.13
C ALA A 73 10.25 5.89 1.92
N ASP A 74 9.55 6.95 2.32
CA ASP A 74 8.25 6.87 3.00
C ASP A 74 7.19 6.21 2.11
N ILE A 75 7.13 6.55 0.81
CA ILE A 75 6.26 5.87 -0.16
C ILE A 75 6.61 4.39 -0.30
N THR A 76 7.89 4.01 -0.35
CA THR A 76 8.31 2.60 -0.37
C THR A 76 7.92 1.87 0.92
N ASN A 77 7.79 2.58 2.05
CA ASN A 77 7.30 2.06 3.32
C ASN A 77 5.76 2.02 3.44
N LEU A 78 5.00 2.67 2.54
CA LEU A 78 3.53 2.67 2.52
C LEU A 78 2.96 1.38 1.88
N GLN A 79 2.94 0.30 2.65
CA GLN A 79 2.37 -1.00 2.22
C GLN A 79 0.86 -1.13 2.54
N GLY A 80 0.17 -2.01 1.79
CA GLY A 80 -1.25 -2.30 1.96
C GLY A 80 -2.17 -1.09 1.82
N TYR A 81 -3.32 -1.12 2.51
CA TYR A 81 -4.32 -0.04 2.47
C TYR A 81 -3.81 1.34 2.95
N ARG A 82 -2.64 1.43 3.61
CA ARG A 82 -2.06 2.73 4.01
C ARG A 82 -1.80 3.63 2.81
N LYS A 83 -1.29 3.08 1.70
CA LYS A 83 -1.01 3.84 0.46
C LYS A 83 -2.25 4.58 -0.05
N PHE A 84 -3.41 3.94 0.07
CA PHE A 84 -4.70 4.43 -0.40
C PHE A 84 -5.34 5.46 0.54
N VAL A 85 -5.30 5.22 1.86
CA VAL A 85 -5.76 6.20 2.87
C VAL A 85 -4.93 7.48 2.81
N MET A 86 -3.64 7.36 2.48
CA MET A 86 -2.72 8.49 2.31
C MET A 86 -2.71 9.05 0.87
N ALA A 87 -3.52 8.54 -0.06
CA ALA A 87 -3.37 8.85 -1.49
C ALA A 87 -3.47 10.36 -1.79
N THR A 88 -4.42 11.08 -1.19
CA THR A 88 -4.54 12.55 -1.35
C THR A 88 -3.36 13.31 -0.70
N GLU A 89 -2.80 12.79 0.40
CA GLU A 89 -1.65 13.42 1.07
C GLU A 89 -0.34 13.16 0.30
N VAL A 90 -0.20 11.97 -0.30
CA VAL A 90 0.86 11.61 -1.26
C VAL A 90 0.74 12.45 -2.55
N LYS A 91 -0.49 12.68 -3.05
CA LYS A 91 -0.75 13.58 -4.19
C LYS A 91 -0.16 14.96 -3.94
N ASP A 92 -0.64 15.60 -2.89
CA ASP A 92 -0.39 17.01 -2.65
C ASP A 92 1.08 17.21 -2.24
N THR A 93 1.68 16.23 -1.57
CA THR A 93 3.12 16.19 -1.29
C THR A 93 3.95 16.03 -2.56
N PHE A 94 3.57 15.15 -3.51
CA PHE A 94 4.29 15.02 -4.77
C PHE A 94 4.19 16.30 -5.62
N ILE A 95 2.99 16.86 -5.83
CA ILE A 95 2.80 18.11 -6.59
C ILE A 95 3.65 19.24 -5.97
N LYS A 96 3.66 19.31 -4.63
CA LYS A 96 4.47 20.27 -3.91
C LYS A 96 5.97 20.04 -4.11
N LEU A 97 6.46 18.80 -4.02
CA LEU A 97 7.89 18.51 -4.19
C LEU A 97 8.37 18.68 -5.64
N THR A 98 7.56 18.33 -6.64
CA THR A 98 7.89 18.59 -8.05
C THR A 98 7.82 20.08 -8.39
N SER A 99 6.86 20.83 -7.82
CA SER A 99 6.81 22.29 -7.97
C SER A 99 7.95 23.01 -7.23
N GLU A 100 8.30 22.59 -6.01
CA GLU A 100 9.48 23.08 -5.29
C GLU A 100 10.77 22.77 -6.07
N PHE A 101 10.86 21.60 -6.71
CA PHE A 101 12.00 21.21 -7.56
C PHE A 101 12.08 22.06 -8.84
N ASP A 102 10.97 22.21 -9.58
CA ASP A 102 10.92 23.00 -10.81
C ASP A 102 11.27 24.47 -10.56
N THR A 103 10.77 25.02 -9.44
CA THR A 103 11.12 26.37 -8.99
C THR A 103 12.62 26.46 -8.70
N ALA A 104 13.16 25.51 -7.94
CA ALA A 104 14.56 25.55 -7.55
C ALA A 104 15.52 25.27 -8.73
N MET A 105 15.13 24.50 -9.75
CA MET A 105 15.90 24.38 -11.01
C MET A 105 15.89 25.69 -11.81
N LYS A 106 14.75 26.39 -11.86
CA LYS A 106 14.58 27.68 -12.57
C LYS A 106 15.37 28.81 -11.89
N ASP A 107 15.36 28.88 -10.55
CA ASP A 107 16.18 29.80 -9.72
C ASP A 107 17.70 29.71 -10.02
N LEU A 108 18.15 28.55 -10.50
CA LEU A 108 19.55 28.22 -10.71
C LEU A 108 20.04 28.38 -12.16
N HIS A 109 19.14 28.83 -13.03
CA HIS A 109 19.37 29.03 -14.47
C HIS A 109 19.81 27.75 -15.20
N PHE A 110 19.42 26.57 -14.70
CA PHE A 110 19.64 25.27 -15.35
C PHE A 110 18.73 25.02 -16.58
N ASN A 111 17.92 26.00 -16.96
CA ASN A 111 16.88 25.95 -17.99
C ASN A 111 17.28 25.26 -19.31
N MET A 112 16.93 23.98 -19.46
CA MET A 112 16.35 23.48 -20.70
C MET A 112 14.83 23.72 -20.65
N THR A 113 14.41 24.97 -20.84
CA THR A 113 13.04 25.44 -20.57
C THR A 113 11.95 24.64 -21.31
N LEU A 114 12.27 24.12 -22.50
CA LEU A 114 11.35 23.32 -23.32
C LEU A 114 11.05 21.95 -22.70
N ALA A 115 12.05 21.27 -22.14
CA ALA A 115 11.87 19.95 -21.53
C ALA A 115 11.09 20.03 -20.20
N ASN A 116 11.29 21.08 -19.41
CA ASN A 116 10.76 21.13 -18.05
C ASN A 116 9.23 21.31 -18.00
N ASP A 117 8.64 22.01 -18.97
CA ASP A 117 7.19 22.21 -19.06
C ASP A 117 6.48 21.05 -19.81
N GLU A 118 7.21 20.14 -20.46
CA GLU A 118 6.70 18.83 -20.90
C GLU A 118 6.80 17.79 -19.79
N GLN A 119 7.95 17.71 -19.09
CA GLN A 119 8.12 16.85 -17.92
C GLN A 119 7.04 17.13 -16.86
N SER A 120 6.82 18.39 -16.50
CA SER A 120 5.79 18.75 -15.51
C SER A 120 4.35 18.39 -15.95
N LYS A 121 4.09 18.18 -17.26
CA LYS A 121 2.82 17.58 -17.75
C LYS A 121 2.83 16.06 -17.58
N LEU A 122 3.91 15.38 -17.97
CA LEU A 122 4.08 13.93 -17.82
C LEU A 122 4.02 13.48 -16.35
N ASP A 123 4.56 14.28 -15.43
CA ASP A 123 4.48 14.05 -13.99
C ASP A 123 3.05 14.21 -13.47
N ASN A 124 2.33 15.24 -13.92
CA ASN A 124 0.92 15.44 -13.57
C ASN A 124 0.01 14.35 -14.15
N ILE A 125 0.34 13.79 -15.32
CA ILE A 125 -0.31 12.60 -15.88
C ILE A 125 0.00 11.39 -15.00
N SER A 126 1.27 11.06 -14.80
CA SER A 126 1.74 9.90 -14.01
C SER A 126 1.17 9.87 -12.60
N LEU A 127 1.11 11.03 -11.95
CA LEU A 127 0.49 11.21 -10.64
C LEU A 127 -1.02 11.00 -10.68
N LYS A 128 -1.71 11.63 -11.64
CA LYS A 128 -3.17 11.53 -11.76
C LYS A 128 -3.61 10.11 -12.10
N GLU A 129 -2.79 9.36 -12.83
CA GLU A 129 -2.92 7.91 -13.04
C GLU A 129 -2.74 7.15 -11.72
N ASP A 130 -1.58 7.23 -11.04
CA ASP A 130 -1.30 6.50 -9.78
C ASP A 130 -2.39 6.75 -8.69
N LEU A 131 -3.12 7.87 -8.76
CA LEU A 131 -4.15 8.27 -7.80
C LEU A 131 -5.59 8.00 -8.24
N ASN A 132 -5.92 8.14 -9.53
CA ASN A 132 -7.16 7.57 -10.05
C ASN A 132 -7.15 6.08 -9.77
N ASP A 133 -6.02 5.41 -10.05
CA ASP A 133 -5.78 4.02 -9.71
C ASP A 133 -6.16 3.74 -8.24
N MET A 134 -5.54 4.43 -7.27
CA MET A 134 -5.85 4.22 -5.85
C MET A 134 -7.32 4.50 -5.47
N ALA A 135 -7.94 5.56 -6.00
CA ALA A 135 -9.32 5.90 -5.67
C ALA A 135 -10.33 4.90 -6.27
N GLU A 136 -10.10 4.48 -7.51
CA GLU A 136 -10.96 3.60 -8.28
C GLU A 136 -10.86 2.14 -7.82
N PHE A 137 -9.68 1.72 -7.34
CA PHE A 137 -9.46 0.44 -6.67
C PHE A 137 -10.32 0.31 -5.41
N LEU A 138 -10.38 1.36 -4.57
CA LEU A 138 -11.24 1.37 -3.38
C LEU A 138 -12.73 1.37 -3.74
N LEU A 139 -13.14 2.10 -4.78
CA LEU A 139 -14.53 2.20 -5.21
C LEU A 139 -15.08 0.90 -5.83
N LYS A 140 -14.22 0.08 -6.46
CA LYS A 140 -14.63 -1.08 -7.27
C LYS A 140 -14.30 -2.45 -6.66
N ILE A 141 -13.72 -2.53 -5.46
CA ILE A 141 -13.50 -3.82 -4.76
C ILE A 141 -14.82 -4.49 -4.33
N ASP A 142 -15.84 -3.72 -3.92
CA ASP A 142 -17.17 -4.21 -3.49
C ASP A 142 -18.13 -4.55 -4.67
N GLY A 143 -17.64 -4.43 -5.91
CA GLY A 143 -18.48 -4.54 -7.11
C GLY A 143 -19.29 -3.28 -7.43
N GLY A 144 -19.94 -3.28 -8.58
CA GLY A 144 -20.57 -2.07 -9.14
C GLY A 144 -21.91 -1.68 -8.50
N ILE A 145 -21.86 -0.72 -7.57
CA ILE A 145 -22.91 0.28 -7.29
C ILE A 145 -24.32 -0.25 -6.90
N THR A 146 -24.69 -0.19 -5.60
CA THR A 146 -25.90 0.52 -5.06
C THR A 146 -26.26 0.12 -3.60
N ASP A 147 -25.71 0.83 -2.60
CA ASP A 147 -26.45 1.50 -1.51
C ASP A 147 -25.42 2.15 -0.57
N HIS A 148 -25.63 3.40 -0.14
CA HIS A 148 -24.61 4.16 0.59
C HIS A 148 -24.66 3.90 2.12
N ASN A 149 -23.47 3.86 2.72
CA ASN A 149 -23.26 3.98 4.18
C ASN A 149 -23.76 2.81 5.08
N LYS A 150 -23.91 1.59 4.56
CA LYS A 150 -24.17 0.39 5.40
C LYS A 150 -23.16 -0.76 5.21
N LYS A 151 -22.87 -1.18 3.98
CA LYS A 151 -21.87 -2.24 3.72
C LYS A 151 -20.42 -1.78 3.88
N ILE A 152 -20.12 -0.55 3.45
CA ILE A 152 -18.84 0.11 3.72
C ILE A 152 -18.57 0.11 5.23
N ASP A 153 -19.59 0.43 6.03
CA ASP A 153 -19.52 0.39 7.48
C ASP A 153 -19.32 -1.05 8.00
N ALA A 154 -19.95 -2.07 7.40
CA ALA A 154 -19.74 -3.47 7.80
C ALA A 154 -18.32 -3.99 7.53
N ILE A 155 -17.79 -3.83 6.32
CA ILE A 155 -16.43 -4.33 5.98
C ILE A 155 -15.36 -3.48 6.66
N LEU A 156 -15.56 -2.15 6.79
CA LEU A 156 -14.68 -1.34 7.64
C LEU A 156 -14.81 -1.73 9.12
N GLN A 157 -16.00 -2.06 9.63
CA GLN A 157 -16.15 -2.56 11.00
C GLN A 157 -15.49 -3.92 11.18
N GLU A 158 -15.53 -4.84 10.22
CA GLU A 158 -14.82 -6.13 10.29
C GLU A 158 -13.30 -5.94 10.24
N VAL A 159 -12.77 -5.17 9.28
CA VAL A 159 -11.34 -4.85 9.21
C VAL A 159 -10.89 -4.06 10.45
N LEU A 160 -11.73 -3.17 11.00
CA LEU A 160 -11.46 -2.44 12.25
C LEU A 160 -11.65 -3.32 13.50
N LEU A 161 -12.51 -4.35 13.48
CA LEU A 161 -12.71 -5.33 14.55
C LEU A 161 -11.54 -6.30 14.63
N ILE A 162 -11.12 -6.87 13.49
CA ILE A 162 -9.92 -7.69 13.37
C ILE A 162 -8.72 -6.87 13.84
N LYS A 163 -8.60 -5.62 13.38
CA LYS A 163 -7.56 -4.70 13.83
C LYS A 163 -7.68 -4.33 15.32
N LEU A 164 -8.88 -4.18 15.87
CA LEU A 164 -9.10 -3.96 17.31
C LEU A 164 -8.77 -5.20 18.14
N GLN A 165 -9.09 -6.41 17.68
CA GLN A 165 -8.72 -7.67 18.32
C GLN A 165 -7.19 -7.82 18.33
N VAL A 166 -6.52 -7.51 17.21
CA VAL A 166 -5.06 -7.46 17.10
C VAL A 166 -4.44 -6.38 18.00
N GLN A 167 -5.03 -5.18 18.10
CA GLN A 167 -4.49 -4.07 18.90
C GLN A 167 -4.85 -4.10 20.40
N LEU A 168 -5.97 -4.70 20.79
CA LEU A 168 -6.31 -4.92 22.20
C LEU A 168 -5.34 -5.95 22.81
N ASN A 169 -4.99 -6.98 22.03
CA ASN A 169 -3.97 -7.97 22.38
C ASN A 169 -2.51 -7.44 22.31
N SER A 170 -2.30 -6.15 22.02
CA SER A 170 -0.97 -5.51 22.01
C SER A 170 -0.81 -4.37 23.04
N ASN A 171 -1.77 -4.19 23.96
CA ASN A 171 -1.77 -3.10 24.95
C ASN A 171 -1.43 -3.55 26.39
N GLN A 172 -0.83 -4.74 26.54
CA GLN A 172 -0.10 -5.13 27.75
C GLN A 172 1.36 -5.34 27.37
N ASN A 173 2.30 -4.99 28.26
CA ASN A 173 3.75 -5.13 28.05
C ASN A 173 4.24 -6.58 28.25
N GLU A 174 3.41 -7.56 27.87
CA GLU A 174 3.84 -8.94 27.67
C GLU A 174 4.17 -9.14 26.19
N SER A 175 5.13 -10.02 25.89
CA SER A 175 5.40 -10.39 24.50
C SER A 175 4.14 -10.96 23.86
N ILE A 176 3.76 -10.44 22.69
CA ILE A 176 2.52 -10.77 21.96
C ILE A 176 2.17 -12.26 22.11
N PRO A 177 0.92 -12.66 22.46
CA PRO A 177 0.52 -14.07 22.55
C PRO A 177 0.79 -14.91 21.27
N PHE A 178 0.93 -14.22 20.14
CA PHE A 178 1.42 -14.71 18.86
C PHE A 178 2.83 -15.34 18.90
N LEU A 179 3.71 -14.87 19.80
CA LEU A 179 5.05 -15.39 20.03
C LEU A 179 5.11 -16.50 21.09
N THR A 180 4.08 -16.64 21.93
CA THR A 180 4.02 -17.65 23.00
C THR A 180 3.27 -18.93 22.59
N GLY A 181 2.76 -19.00 21.36
CA GLY A 181 2.09 -20.18 20.81
C GLY A 181 0.65 -20.40 21.30
N GLN A 182 -0.02 -19.36 21.78
CA GLN A 182 -1.35 -19.47 22.42
C GLN A 182 -2.53 -19.48 21.43
N ILE A 183 -2.33 -19.14 20.15
CA ILE A 183 -3.36 -19.33 19.11
C ILE A 183 -3.38 -20.80 18.71
N GLN A 184 -4.24 -21.59 19.36
CA GLN A 184 -4.55 -22.95 18.93
C GLN A 184 -5.64 -22.90 17.86
N ALA A 185 -5.47 -23.64 16.77
CA ALA A 185 -6.54 -23.82 15.79
C ALA A 185 -7.73 -24.57 16.43
N THR A 186 -8.95 -24.23 15.99
CA THR A 186 -10.19 -24.85 16.45
C THR A 186 -10.10 -26.36 16.34
N GLN A 187 -10.16 -27.06 17.48
CA GLN A 187 -10.28 -28.51 17.52
C GLN A 187 -11.75 -28.86 17.29
N ILE A 188 -12.05 -29.49 16.16
CA ILE A 188 -13.42 -29.89 15.80
C ILE A 188 -13.64 -31.35 16.21
N PRO A 189 -14.63 -31.65 17.08
CA PRO A 189 -14.96 -33.02 17.47
C PRO A 189 -15.27 -33.93 16.26
N PRO A 190 -14.73 -35.16 16.18
CA PRO A 190 -14.96 -36.07 15.05
C PRO A 190 -16.44 -36.45 14.81
N ASN A 191 -17.30 -36.28 15.82
CA ASN A 191 -18.74 -36.51 15.73
C ASN A 191 -19.55 -35.32 15.18
N GLU A 192 -18.92 -34.19 14.82
CA GLU A 192 -19.56 -33.11 14.06
C GLU A 192 -19.55 -33.33 12.53
N PHE A 193 -19.00 -34.47 12.08
CA PHE A 193 -18.86 -34.85 10.67
C PHE A 193 -19.73 -36.06 10.31
N GLU A 194 -20.47 -35.95 9.21
CA GLU A 194 -21.26 -37.04 8.61
C GLU A 194 -20.70 -37.38 7.20
N GLU A 195 -20.97 -38.58 6.69
CA GLU A 195 -20.63 -38.95 5.30
C GLU A 195 -21.59 -38.24 4.32
N PRO A 196 -21.10 -37.64 3.22
CA PRO A 196 -21.97 -37.11 2.17
C PRO A 196 -22.64 -38.23 1.38
N ILE A 197 -23.63 -37.88 0.54
CA ILE A 197 -24.23 -38.80 -0.44
C ILE A 197 -23.15 -39.13 -1.48
N ARG A 198 -22.47 -40.27 -1.29
CA ARG A 198 -21.22 -40.65 -1.96
C ARG A 198 -21.27 -40.50 -3.48
N ARG A 199 -20.27 -39.79 -4.00
CA ARG A 199 -19.89 -39.67 -5.41
C ARG A 199 -18.40 -39.99 -5.57
N GLU A 200 -17.98 -40.36 -6.77
CA GLU A 200 -16.56 -40.59 -7.07
C GLU A 200 -15.70 -39.32 -6.91
N SER A 201 -16.33 -38.13 -7.04
CA SER A 201 -15.73 -36.81 -6.82
C SER A 201 -15.27 -36.55 -5.38
N ASP A 202 -15.76 -37.32 -4.41
CA ASP A 202 -15.68 -36.99 -2.97
C ASP A 202 -14.33 -37.38 -2.34
N ARG A 203 -13.37 -37.86 -3.15
CA ARG A 203 -11.99 -38.15 -2.77
C ARG A 203 -11.03 -37.55 -3.78
N ARG A 204 -9.90 -37.01 -3.31
CA ARG A 204 -8.86 -36.38 -4.15
C ARG A 204 -7.45 -36.77 -3.73
N GLY A 205 -6.54 -36.78 -4.71
CA GLY A 205 -5.16 -37.25 -4.59
C GLY A 205 -4.95 -38.58 -5.30
N THR A 206 -3.72 -38.83 -5.75
CA THR A 206 -3.34 -40.04 -6.51
C THR A 206 -2.71 -41.14 -5.67
N LYS A 207 -2.46 -40.87 -4.38
CA LYS A 207 -1.89 -41.78 -3.39
C LYS A 207 -2.50 -41.48 -2.02
N GLU A 208 -2.57 -42.49 -1.16
CA GLU A 208 -2.99 -42.31 0.23
C GLU A 208 -1.95 -41.55 1.06
N PRO A 209 -2.38 -40.81 2.11
CA PRO A 209 -3.77 -40.60 2.52
C PRO A 209 -4.47 -39.51 1.67
N PHE A 210 -5.70 -39.81 1.22
CA PHE A 210 -6.48 -38.93 0.33
C PHE A 210 -7.08 -37.73 1.06
N VAL A 211 -7.36 -36.64 0.33
CA VAL A 211 -8.28 -35.59 0.78
C VAL A 211 -9.71 -36.10 0.60
N VAL A 212 -10.55 -36.02 1.64
CA VAL A 212 -11.91 -36.59 1.64
C VAL A 212 -12.95 -35.49 1.87
N LYS A 213 -14.08 -35.55 1.15
CA LYS A 213 -15.26 -34.72 1.38
C LYS A 213 -16.07 -35.26 2.57
N LYS A 214 -16.37 -34.42 3.56
CA LYS A 214 -17.26 -34.75 4.70
C LYS A 214 -18.35 -33.67 4.82
N LEU A 215 -19.42 -33.97 5.54
CA LEU A 215 -20.51 -33.03 5.83
C LEU A 215 -20.40 -32.55 7.29
N PHE A 216 -19.88 -31.33 7.48
CA PHE A 216 -19.76 -30.69 8.78
C PHE A 216 -21.09 -30.05 9.20
N ARG A 217 -21.52 -30.29 10.45
CA ARG A 217 -22.77 -29.74 11.01
C ARG A 217 -24.00 -29.96 10.11
N LYS A 218 -24.07 -31.13 9.45
CA LYS A 218 -25.17 -31.58 8.57
C LYS A 218 -25.46 -30.70 7.36
N THR A 219 -24.65 -29.69 7.07
CA THR A 219 -24.98 -28.63 6.08
C THR A 219 -23.77 -28.11 5.30
N LEU A 220 -22.57 -28.11 5.88
CA LEU A 220 -21.37 -27.56 5.25
C LEU A 220 -20.53 -28.66 4.61
N GLU A 221 -20.37 -28.63 3.30
CA GLU A 221 -19.44 -29.51 2.59
C GLU A 221 -17.99 -29.05 2.86
N VAL A 222 -17.19 -29.94 3.46
CA VAL A 222 -15.82 -29.64 3.88
C VAL A 222 -14.81 -30.61 3.29
N ALA A 223 -13.61 -30.11 3.00
CA ALA A 223 -12.45 -30.91 2.65
C ALA A 223 -11.64 -31.24 3.92
N CYS A 224 -11.38 -32.52 4.14
CA CYS A 224 -10.48 -33.01 5.18
C CYS A 224 -9.14 -33.40 4.53
N LYS A 225 -8.12 -32.52 4.64
CA LYS A 225 -6.75 -32.73 4.13
C LYS A 225 -5.90 -33.40 5.22
N PRO A 226 -5.43 -34.64 5.06
CA PRO A 226 -4.56 -35.30 6.03
C PRO A 226 -3.22 -34.56 6.22
N ILE A 227 -2.78 -34.46 7.47
CA ILE A 227 -1.46 -33.94 7.85
C ILE A 227 -0.47 -35.10 7.76
N LYS A 228 0.54 -34.97 6.88
CA LYS A 228 1.37 -36.10 6.44
C LYS A 228 2.25 -36.69 7.54
N TYR A 229 2.85 -35.87 8.41
CA TYR A 229 3.65 -36.35 9.52
C TYR A 229 3.17 -35.78 10.85
N GLN A 230 3.04 -36.63 11.85
CA GLN A 230 2.58 -36.22 13.18
C GLN A 230 3.56 -35.28 13.91
N LYS A 231 4.81 -35.19 13.44
CA LYS A 231 5.80 -34.20 13.87
C LYS A 231 5.51 -32.78 13.35
N ASP A 232 4.76 -32.65 12.24
CA ASP A 232 4.47 -31.36 11.62
C ASP A 232 3.55 -30.53 12.53
N LEU A 233 2.56 -31.18 13.16
CA LEU A 233 1.63 -30.61 14.15
C LEU A 233 2.34 -29.78 15.23
N ASP A 234 3.50 -30.24 15.69
CA ASP A 234 4.26 -29.56 16.74
C ASP A 234 5.23 -28.48 16.24
N SER A 235 5.50 -28.45 14.93
CA SER A 235 6.47 -27.54 14.34
C SER A 235 6.04 -26.06 14.41
N GLN A 236 7.01 -25.16 14.56
CA GLN A 236 6.75 -23.72 14.51
C GLN A 236 6.26 -23.26 13.12
N LYS A 237 6.70 -23.91 12.02
CA LYS A 237 6.19 -23.65 10.66
C LYS A 237 4.67 -23.88 10.61
N PHE A 238 4.20 -25.04 11.04
CA PHE A 238 2.77 -25.40 11.00
C PHE A 238 1.92 -24.58 11.99
N LYS A 239 2.43 -24.32 13.21
CA LYS A 239 1.73 -23.46 14.19
C LYS A 239 1.58 -22.02 13.67
N MET A 240 2.56 -21.49 12.92
CA MET A 240 2.45 -20.21 12.22
C MET A 240 1.42 -20.26 11.08
N GLN A 241 1.43 -21.31 10.26
CA GLN A 241 0.43 -21.52 9.20
C GLN A 241 -1.00 -21.53 9.76
N LEU A 242 -1.24 -22.25 10.85
CA LEU A 242 -2.55 -22.31 11.51
C LEU A 242 -3.00 -20.93 12.03
N ALA A 243 -2.09 -20.14 12.60
CA ALA A 243 -2.39 -18.77 13.04
C ALA A 243 -2.73 -17.85 11.85
N ILE A 244 -2.01 -17.99 10.72
CA ILE A 244 -2.30 -17.28 9.47
C ILE A 244 -3.69 -17.67 8.95
N LEU A 245 -4.01 -18.96 8.84
CA LEU A 245 -5.33 -19.43 8.39
C LEU A 245 -6.47 -18.95 9.30
N GLY A 246 -6.24 -18.83 10.61
CA GLY A 246 -7.19 -18.24 11.56
C GLY A 246 -7.44 -16.75 11.34
N ILE A 247 -6.43 -15.97 10.92
CA ILE A 247 -6.57 -14.55 10.57
C ILE A 247 -7.32 -14.35 9.25
N LEU A 248 -7.14 -15.27 8.29
CA LEU A 248 -7.69 -15.18 6.94
C LEU A 248 -9.10 -15.80 6.78
N GLY A 249 -9.65 -16.42 7.83
CA GLY A 249 -10.77 -17.37 7.74
C GLY A 249 -12.12 -16.87 7.19
N GLU A 250 -12.33 -15.56 7.08
CA GLU A 250 -13.54 -14.95 6.51
C GLU A 250 -13.28 -14.19 5.18
N ALA A 251 -12.06 -14.23 4.64
CA ALA A 251 -11.73 -13.49 3.42
C ALA A 251 -12.29 -14.18 2.16
N PRO A 252 -13.04 -13.46 1.29
CA PRO A 252 -13.85 -14.09 0.25
C PRO A 252 -13.04 -14.86 -0.80
N ASN A 253 -11.83 -14.39 -1.15
CA ASN A 253 -10.93 -15.04 -2.12
C ASN A 253 -9.82 -15.88 -1.46
N VAL A 254 -9.96 -16.24 -0.19
CA VAL A 254 -9.12 -17.24 0.50
C VAL A 254 -9.97 -18.49 0.78
N LEU A 255 -9.34 -19.67 0.78
CA LEU A 255 -10.02 -20.91 1.11
C LEU A 255 -10.33 -20.95 2.61
N LYS A 256 -11.62 -20.91 2.96
CA LYS A 256 -12.08 -20.86 4.34
C LYS A 256 -11.60 -22.07 5.13
N PHE A 257 -10.88 -21.80 6.22
CA PHE A 257 -10.37 -22.80 7.16
C PHE A 257 -11.27 -22.84 8.40
N TYR A 258 -11.73 -24.03 8.78
CA TYR A 258 -12.60 -24.23 9.94
C TYR A 258 -11.86 -24.69 11.19
N GLY A 259 -10.76 -25.43 11.03
CA GLY A 259 -10.00 -26.00 12.14
C GLY A 259 -9.27 -27.29 11.79
N ILE A 260 -8.91 -28.04 12.83
CA ILE A 260 -8.30 -29.37 12.75
C ILE A 260 -9.17 -30.41 13.45
N SER A 261 -9.09 -31.67 13.01
CA SER A 261 -9.88 -32.80 13.53
C SER A 261 -9.08 -34.10 13.44
N TYR A 262 -9.62 -35.19 13.99
CA TYR A 262 -9.08 -36.54 13.84
C TYR A 262 -10.12 -37.43 13.15
N ILE A 263 -9.90 -37.75 11.87
CA ILE A 263 -10.87 -38.40 10.98
C ILE A 263 -10.19 -39.54 10.23
N ASP A 264 -10.87 -40.68 10.13
CA ASP A 264 -10.41 -41.87 9.39
C ASP A 264 -8.97 -42.31 9.77
N ASN A 265 -8.64 -42.20 11.06
CA ASN A 265 -7.33 -42.43 11.71
C ASN A 265 -6.20 -41.39 11.41
N TYR A 266 -6.50 -40.30 10.71
CA TYR A 266 -5.54 -39.22 10.43
C TYR A 266 -5.90 -37.94 11.18
N SER A 267 -4.88 -37.17 11.59
CA SER A 267 -5.07 -35.75 11.91
C SER A 267 -5.30 -35.00 10.60
N VAL A 268 -6.38 -34.24 10.49
CA VAL A 268 -6.80 -33.54 9.26
C VAL A 268 -6.95 -32.04 9.49
N MET A 269 -6.58 -31.25 8.49
CA MET A 269 -7.04 -29.87 8.33
C MET A 269 -8.43 -29.88 7.69
N VAL A 270 -9.32 -29.03 8.17
CA VAL A 270 -10.71 -28.91 7.71
C VAL A 270 -10.92 -27.55 7.06
N SER A 271 -11.23 -27.54 5.77
CA SER A 271 -11.53 -26.32 4.98
C SER A 271 -12.85 -26.46 4.22
N GLU A 272 -13.33 -25.39 3.59
CA GLU A 272 -14.45 -25.49 2.64
C GLU A 272 -14.12 -26.43 1.47
N TRP A 273 -15.13 -27.11 0.95
CA TRP A 273 -14.99 -27.98 -0.22
C TRP A 273 -15.20 -27.20 -1.52
N ALA A 274 -14.13 -27.00 -2.28
CA ALA A 274 -14.16 -26.41 -3.60
C ALA A 274 -14.43 -27.48 -4.67
N GLU A 275 -15.68 -27.57 -5.16
CA GLU A 275 -16.21 -28.68 -5.97
C GLU A 275 -15.41 -29.02 -7.25
N LEU A 276 -14.73 -28.06 -7.88
CA LEU A 276 -14.05 -28.28 -9.17
C LEU A 276 -12.55 -28.64 -9.08
N GLY A 277 -11.97 -28.62 -7.88
CA GLY A 277 -10.54 -28.90 -7.65
C GLY A 277 -9.71 -27.62 -7.57
N ASN A 278 -8.43 -27.70 -7.96
CA ASN A 278 -7.58 -26.53 -8.19
C ASN A 278 -7.68 -26.05 -9.64
N LEU A 279 -7.28 -24.80 -9.92
CA LEU A 279 -7.38 -24.16 -11.22
C LEU A 279 -6.54 -24.88 -12.29
N LYS A 280 -5.41 -25.47 -11.89
CA LYS A 280 -4.61 -26.36 -12.74
C LYS A 280 -5.42 -27.58 -13.19
N GLU A 281 -6.05 -28.29 -12.25
CA GLU A 281 -6.97 -29.38 -12.54
C GLU A 281 -8.19 -28.96 -13.39
N VAL A 282 -8.61 -27.69 -13.32
CA VAL A 282 -9.72 -27.17 -14.14
C VAL A 282 -9.29 -26.98 -15.59
N TYR A 283 -8.18 -26.27 -15.88
CA TYR A 283 -7.69 -26.17 -17.27
C TYR A 283 -7.20 -27.52 -17.81
N GLU A 284 -6.69 -28.41 -16.95
CA GLU A 284 -6.38 -29.81 -17.32
C GLU A 284 -7.63 -30.67 -17.58
N LYS A 285 -8.86 -30.13 -17.53
CA LYS A 285 -10.12 -30.84 -17.82
C LYS A 285 -11.05 -30.10 -18.79
N PHE A 286 -11.04 -28.76 -18.83
CA PHE A 286 -11.98 -27.93 -19.59
C PHE A 286 -11.28 -26.73 -20.24
N ASP A 287 -11.70 -26.35 -21.45
CA ASP A 287 -11.33 -25.06 -22.07
C ASP A 287 -11.94 -23.93 -21.20
N ILE A 288 -11.13 -22.95 -20.76
CA ILE A 288 -11.61 -21.79 -19.99
C ILE A 288 -11.81 -20.57 -20.92
N PRO A 289 -13.04 -20.02 -21.09
CA PRO A 289 -13.27 -18.83 -21.92
C PRO A 289 -12.42 -17.63 -21.49
N TRP A 290 -11.94 -16.82 -22.44
CA TRP A 290 -11.06 -15.68 -22.15
C TRP A 290 -11.69 -14.65 -21.20
N CYS A 291 -12.98 -14.35 -21.33
CA CYS A 291 -13.71 -13.53 -20.35
C CYS A 291 -13.69 -14.13 -18.93
N LYS A 292 -13.77 -15.47 -18.80
CA LYS A 292 -13.70 -16.13 -17.49
C LYS A 292 -12.26 -16.20 -16.96
N LYS A 293 -11.24 -16.29 -17.82
CA LYS A 293 -9.83 -16.10 -17.43
C LYS A 293 -9.61 -14.73 -16.80
N VAL A 294 -10.11 -13.65 -17.42
CA VAL A 294 -10.08 -12.28 -16.85
C VAL A 294 -10.75 -12.22 -15.47
N GLN A 295 -11.96 -12.75 -15.33
CA GLN A 295 -12.68 -12.73 -14.06
C GLN A 295 -11.93 -13.51 -12.96
N LEU A 296 -11.41 -14.71 -13.27
CA LEU A 296 -10.58 -15.49 -12.36
C LEU A 296 -9.31 -14.73 -11.95
N SER A 297 -8.62 -14.11 -12.90
CA SER A 297 -7.45 -13.26 -12.64
C SER A 297 -7.76 -12.10 -11.69
N LEU A 298 -8.88 -11.39 -11.91
CA LEU A 298 -9.34 -10.29 -11.06
C LEU A 298 -9.63 -10.76 -9.62
N ASP A 299 -10.31 -11.90 -9.47
CA ASP A 299 -10.68 -12.45 -8.17
C ASP A 299 -9.47 -13.02 -7.40
N ILE A 300 -8.50 -13.65 -8.08
CA ILE A 300 -7.22 -14.04 -7.46
C ILE A 300 -6.43 -12.77 -7.04
N CYS A 301 -6.45 -11.72 -7.87
CA CYS A 301 -5.82 -10.45 -7.55
C CYS A 301 -6.44 -9.77 -6.31
N ARG A 302 -7.76 -9.89 -6.09
CA ARG A 302 -8.42 -9.48 -4.82
C ARG A 302 -7.87 -10.22 -3.62
N GLY A 303 -7.70 -11.54 -3.74
CA GLY A 303 -7.10 -12.37 -2.70
C GLY A 303 -5.68 -11.93 -2.33
N ILE A 304 -4.81 -11.73 -3.33
CA ILE A 304 -3.42 -11.27 -3.12
C ILE A 304 -3.38 -9.86 -2.53
N ALA A 305 -4.24 -8.94 -3.00
CA ALA A 305 -4.38 -7.60 -2.44
C ALA A 305 -4.80 -7.63 -0.96
N PHE A 306 -5.69 -8.55 -0.58
CA PHE A 306 -6.06 -8.75 0.83
C PHE A 306 -4.87 -9.23 1.67
N LEU A 307 -4.11 -10.25 1.21
CA LEU A 307 -2.91 -10.73 1.91
C LEU A 307 -1.86 -9.62 2.12
N ASN A 308 -1.58 -8.85 1.07
CA ASN A 308 -0.73 -7.66 1.12
C ASN A 308 -1.21 -6.68 2.19
N SER A 309 -2.52 -6.42 2.26
CA SER A 309 -3.12 -5.48 3.22
C SER A 309 -2.95 -5.88 4.69
N VAL A 310 -2.96 -7.18 4.99
CA VAL A 310 -2.70 -7.72 6.34
C VAL A 310 -1.22 -8.02 6.59
N ASN A 311 -0.34 -7.65 5.65
CA ASN A 311 1.11 -7.85 5.71
C ASN A 311 1.52 -9.33 5.82
N ILE A 312 0.82 -10.19 5.07
CA ILE A 312 1.13 -11.62 4.92
C ILE A 312 1.57 -11.87 3.46
N PHE A 313 2.68 -12.57 3.29
CA PHE A 313 3.12 -13.12 2.01
C PHE A 313 2.68 -14.59 1.90
N HIS A 314 2.29 -15.03 0.71
CA HIS A 314 1.87 -16.40 0.40
C HIS A 314 3.02 -17.32 -0.03
N HIS A 315 4.06 -16.77 -0.69
CA HIS A 315 5.25 -17.47 -1.22
C HIS A 315 5.04 -18.50 -2.35
N ASP A 316 3.82 -18.94 -2.64
CA ASP A 316 3.54 -20.07 -3.55
C ASP A 316 2.31 -19.79 -4.45
N ILE A 317 2.34 -18.69 -5.21
CA ILE A 317 1.25 -18.24 -6.09
C ILE A 317 1.35 -18.93 -7.47
N ARG A 318 0.45 -19.89 -7.74
CA ARG A 318 0.34 -20.67 -8.99
C ARG A 318 -1.00 -21.40 -9.09
N CYS A 319 -1.43 -21.85 -10.27
CA CYS A 319 -2.79 -22.41 -10.47
C CYS A 319 -3.07 -23.70 -9.67
N GLU A 320 -2.05 -24.47 -9.29
CA GLU A 320 -2.19 -25.62 -8.38
C GLU A 320 -2.70 -25.20 -6.98
N ASN A 321 -2.46 -23.96 -6.56
CA ASN A 321 -2.82 -23.40 -5.25
C ASN A 321 -4.02 -22.46 -5.27
N ILE A 322 -4.76 -22.41 -6.39
CA ILE A 322 -6.05 -21.71 -6.49
C ILE A 322 -7.16 -22.77 -6.52
N MET A 323 -7.96 -22.89 -5.47
CA MET A 323 -9.12 -23.78 -5.47
C MET A 323 -10.32 -23.12 -6.16
N ILE A 324 -11.13 -23.89 -6.89
CA ILE A 324 -12.28 -23.39 -7.66
C ILE A 324 -13.59 -23.95 -7.10
N THR A 325 -14.48 -23.05 -6.67
CA THR A 325 -15.81 -23.40 -6.12
C THR A 325 -16.75 -23.93 -7.22
N ARG A 326 -17.91 -24.48 -6.83
CA ARG A 326 -18.98 -24.87 -7.77
C ARG A 326 -19.48 -23.69 -8.62
N THR A 327 -19.39 -22.47 -8.11
CA THR A 327 -19.78 -21.20 -8.75
C THR A 327 -18.66 -20.58 -9.60
N LEU A 328 -17.51 -21.28 -9.75
CA LEU A 328 -16.32 -20.82 -10.47
C LEU A 328 -15.65 -19.60 -9.83
N ASP A 329 -15.66 -19.51 -8.49
CA ASP A 329 -14.93 -18.50 -7.73
C ASP A 329 -13.55 -19.05 -7.33
N PRO A 330 -12.46 -18.27 -7.43
CA PRO A 330 -11.14 -18.71 -7.02
C PRO A 330 -10.84 -18.37 -5.55
N LYS A 331 -10.26 -19.35 -4.85
CA LYS A 331 -9.85 -19.29 -3.44
C LYS A 331 -8.37 -19.65 -3.30
N LEU A 332 -7.55 -18.74 -2.76
CA LEU A 332 -6.14 -19.00 -2.43
C LEU A 332 -6.03 -20.11 -1.36
N THR A 333 -5.12 -21.06 -1.53
CA THR A 333 -4.82 -22.14 -0.57
C THR A 333 -3.33 -22.48 -0.53
N ASN A 334 -2.93 -23.47 0.28
CA ASN A 334 -1.54 -23.90 0.44
C ASN A 334 -0.63 -22.85 1.09
N PHE A 335 -1.08 -22.30 2.22
CA PHE A 335 -0.33 -21.38 3.08
C PHE A 335 0.85 -22.03 3.83
N ASP A 336 1.33 -23.19 3.36
CA ASP A 336 2.41 -24.00 3.95
C ASP A 336 3.75 -23.22 4.03
N TYR A 337 3.94 -22.22 3.15
CA TYR A 337 5.10 -21.32 3.12
C TYR A 337 4.79 -19.87 3.56
N ALA A 338 3.56 -19.59 3.98
CA ALA A 338 3.11 -18.23 4.25
C ALA A 338 3.76 -17.64 5.51
N ARG A 339 4.07 -16.34 5.49
CA ARG A 339 4.65 -15.62 6.62
C ARG A 339 4.20 -14.17 6.66
N MET A 340 4.26 -13.55 7.84
CA MET A 340 4.21 -12.09 7.94
C MET A 340 5.43 -11.44 7.28
N VAL A 341 5.30 -10.19 6.81
CA VAL A 341 6.40 -9.39 6.24
C VAL A 341 7.63 -9.33 7.15
N THR A 342 7.40 -9.30 8.47
CA THR A 342 8.44 -9.26 9.53
C THR A 342 9.09 -10.61 9.86
N GLY A 343 8.56 -11.73 9.33
CA GLY A 343 9.12 -13.06 9.56
C GLY A 343 10.43 -13.29 8.80
N LYS A 344 11.30 -14.18 9.28
CA LYS A 344 12.50 -14.60 8.53
C LYS A 344 12.09 -15.22 7.18
N THR A 345 12.89 -14.99 6.14
CA THR A 345 12.68 -15.63 4.82
C THR A 345 13.06 -17.10 4.93
N THR A 346 12.15 -18.00 4.57
CA THR A 346 12.43 -19.44 4.41
C THR A 346 13.40 -19.63 3.25
N ASP A 347 14.37 -20.53 3.38
CA ASP A 347 15.20 -20.91 2.23
C ASP A 347 14.37 -21.71 1.22
N ILE A 348 14.63 -21.49 -0.07
CA ILE A 348 13.91 -22.08 -1.21
C ILE A 348 14.67 -23.30 -1.76
N SER A 349 15.92 -23.52 -1.31
CA SER A 349 16.75 -24.68 -1.65
C SER A 349 16.07 -26.05 -1.40
N GLU A 350 15.06 -26.13 -0.52
CA GLU A 350 14.31 -27.34 -0.21
C GLU A 350 13.32 -27.79 -1.33
N HIS A 351 12.89 -26.90 -2.25
CA HIS A 351 11.74 -27.15 -3.14
C HIS A 351 11.91 -26.72 -4.61
N LEU A 352 12.52 -27.61 -5.42
CA LEU A 352 12.73 -27.45 -6.87
C LEU A 352 11.47 -27.11 -7.68
N THR A 353 10.27 -27.55 -7.26
CA THR A 353 9.03 -27.40 -8.04
C THR A 353 8.50 -25.97 -8.11
N ILE A 354 8.89 -25.07 -7.20
CA ILE A 354 8.40 -23.68 -7.19
C ILE A 354 9.14 -22.82 -8.24
N VAL A 355 10.28 -23.30 -8.76
CA VAL A 355 11.19 -22.56 -9.67
C VAL A 355 10.48 -21.95 -10.90
N HIS A 356 9.46 -22.61 -11.43
CA HIS A 356 8.73 -22.19 -12.64
C HIS A 356 7.92 -20.88 -12.44
N TRP A 357 7.59 -20.52 -11.20
CA TRP A 357 6.88 -19.28 -10.84
C TRP A 357 7.73 -18.32 -10.00
N LEU A 358 9.01 -18.64 -9.79
CA LEU A 358 9.87 -17.92 -8.85
C LEU A 358 10.55 -16.71 -9.51
N ALA A 359 10.61 -15.59 -8.77
CA ALA A 359 11.18 -14.35 -9.27
C ALA A 359 12.73 -14.38 -9.35
N PRO A 360 13.36 -13.73 -10.36
CA PRO A 360 14.81 -13.73 -10.57
C PRO A 360 15.64 -13.39 -9.32
N GLU A 361 15.20 -12.41 -8.53
CA GLU A 361 15.87 -11.96 -7.31
C GLU A 361 15.83 -12.97 -6.14
N LYS A 362 15.11 -14.09 -6.32
CA LYS A 362 15.08 -15.23 -5.41
C LYS A 362 15.86 -16.44 -5.93
N MET A 363 16.29 -16.44 -7.20
CA MET A 363 17.07 -17.50 -7.83
C MET A 363 18.59 -17.34 -7.68
N THR A 364 19.08 -16.16 -7.27
CA THR A 364 20.52 -15.84 -7.27
C THR A 364 21.32 -16.67 -6.24
N PRO A 365 22.32 -17.47 -6.66
CA PRO A 365 23.14 -18.26 -5.74
C PRO A 365 23.86 -17.39 -4.70
N GLY A 366 24.00 -17.90 -3.47
CA GLY A 366 24.69 -17.21 -2.38
C GLY A 366 23.87 -16.15 -1.63
N GLY A 367 22.69 -15.79 -2.13
CA GLY A 367 21.63 -15.04 -1.42
C GLY A 367 22.03 -13.65 -0.92
N VAL A 368 21.47 -12.60 -1.53
CA VAL A 368 21.62 -11.21 -1.04
C VAL A 368 21.24 -11.15 0.44
N LYS A 369 22.20 -10.84 1.31
CA LYS A 369 22.05 -11.02 2.77
C LYS A 369 20.98 -10.11 3.42
N ASP A 370 20.57 -9.06 2.72
CA ASP A 370 19.44 -8.17 3.08
C ASP A 370 18.24 -8.30 2.13
N GLY A 371 18.29 -9.21 1.14
CA GLY A 371 17.31 -9.37 0.06
C GLY A 371 16.18 -10.34 0.39
N GLY A 372 15.30 -9.96 1.32
CA GLY A 372 14.10 -10.74 1.66
C GLY A 372 13.16 -10.99 0.45
N TYR A 373 12.25 -11.96 0.56
CA TYR A 373 11.13 -12.09 -0.39
C TYR A 373 10.13 -10.93 -0.18
N THR A 374 9.60 -10.36 -1.26
CA THR A 374 8.84 -9.09 -1.25
C THR A 374 7.51 -9.18 -1.99
N HIS A 375 6.66 -8.15 -1.88
CA HIS A 375 5.44 -8.01 -2.67
C HIS A 375 5.71 -8.06 -4.18
N GLN A 376 6.85 -7.53 -4.64
CA GLN A 376 7.21 -7.58 -6.06
C GLN A 376 7.65 -8.98 -6.52
N SER A 377 8.03 -9.86 -5.59
CA SER A 377 8.24 -11.28 -5.87
C SER A 377 6.88 -12.00 -6.03
N GLU A 378 5.84 -11.62 -5.29
CA GLU A 378 4.47 -12.12 -5.50
C GLU A 378 3.85 -11.64 -6.82
N ILE A 379 4.09 -10.38 -7.20
CA ILE A 379 3.66 -9.85 -8.51
C ILE A 379 4.26 -10.66 -9.67
N PHE A 380 5.54 -11.05 -9.56
CA PHE A 380 6.16 -11.92 -10.56
C PHE A 380 5.50 -13.30 -10.62
N SER A 381 5.32 -13.97 -9.47
CA SER A 381 4.65 -15.27 -9.42
C SER A 381 3.21 -15.21 -9.93
N PHE A 382 2.49 -14.11 -9.67
CA PHE A 382 1.18 -13.87 -10.27
C PHE A 382 1.25 -13.65 -11.78
N GLY A 383 2.28 -12.99 -12.32
CA GLY A 383 2.52 -12.92 -13.76
C GLY A 383 2.75 -14.28 -14.41
N MET A 384 3.49 -15.17 -13.73
CA MET A 384 3.66 -16.56 -14.16
C MET A 384 2.37 -17.39 -14.04
N LEU A 385 1.53 -17.14 -13.03
CA LEU A 385 0.19 -17.71 -12.89
C LEU A 385 -0.73 -17.24 -14.02
N LEU A 386 -0.71 -15.95 -14.37
CA LEU A 386 -1.47 -15.42 -15.50
C LEU A 386 -1.05 -16.10 -16.81
N TRP A 387 0.25 -16.32 -17.03
CA TRP A 387 0.73 -17.06 -18.19
C TRP A 387 0.24 -18.53 -18.17
N GLU A 388 0.38 -19.21 -17.03
CA GLU A 388 -0.10 -20.59 -16.82
C GLU A 388 -1.61 -20.73 -17.14
N LEU A 389 -2.42 -19.76 -16.71
CA LEU A 389 -3.86 -19.69 -17.00
C LEU A 389 -4.18 -19.30 -18.45
N CYS A 390 -3.39 -18.42 -19.07
CA CYS A 390 -3.59 -18.01 -20.46
C CYS A 390 -3.34 -19.17 -21.43
N TYR A 391 -2.17 -19.82 -21.30
CA TYR A 391 -1.70 -20.87 -22.21
C TYR A 391 -1.99 -22.30 -21.76
N GLU A 392 -2.59 -22.47 -20.57
CA GLU A 392 -3.05 -23.76 -20.00
C GLU A 392 -1.92 -24.80 -19.93
N LYS A 393 -0.71 -24.30 -19.66
CA LYS A 393 0.58 -25.00 -19.68
C LYS A 393 1.39 -24.59 -18.44
N ILE A 394 2.14 -25.54 -17.86
CA ILE A 394 3.13 -25.23 -16.81
C ILE A 394 4.25 -24.38 -17.45
N PRO A 395 4.67 -23.23 -16.88
CA PRO A 395 5.75 -22.43 -17.44
C PRO A 395 7.06 -23.22 -17.54
N TYR A 396 7.79 -23.09 -18.63
CA TYR A 396 9.09 -23.74 -18.85
C TYR A 396 9.08 -25.28 -18.69
N LYS A 397 7.93 -25.94 -18.92
CA LYS A 397 7.71 -27.37 -18.65
C LYS A 397 8.81 -28.30 -19.17
N ASP A 398 9.36 -28.00 -20.34
CA ASP A 398 10.34 -28.83 -21.04
C ASP A 398 11.81 -28.46 -20.71
N MET A 399 12.02 -27.54 -19.77
CA MET A 399 13.33 -27.15 -19.22
C MET A 399 13.56 -27.76 -17.84
N ASN A 400 14.81 -28.10 -17.51
CA ASN A 400 15.17 -28.48 -16.13
C ASN A 400 15.38 -27.24 -15.24
N TYR A 401 15.34 -27.40 -13.92
CA TYR A 401 15.38 -26.28 -12.96
C TYR A 401 16.66 -25.42 -13.08
N GLU A 402 17.81 -25.99 -13.44
CA GLU A 402 19.08 -25.26 -13.63
C GLU A 402 19.04 -24.41 -14.91
N VAL A 403 18.46 -24.95 -15.98
CA VAL A 403 18.22 -24.22 -17.24
C VAL A 403 17.20 -23.10 -17.00
N ILE A 404 16.11 -23.34 -16.24
CA ILE A 404 15.13 -22.32 -15.88
C ILE A 404 15.78 -21.18 -15.09
N ILE A 405 16.55 -21.50 -14.04
CA ILE A 405 17.27 -20.50 -13.23
C ILE A 405 18.19 -19.65 -14.10
N ASN A 406 19.02 -20.28 -14.93
CA ASN A 406 19.93 -19.55 -15.82
C ASN A 406 19.19 -18.73 -16.89
N PHE A 407 18.11 -19.26 -17.47
CA PHE A 407 17.31 -18.56 -18.48
C PHE A 407 16.63 -17.31 -17.89
N VAL A 408 15.94 -17.46 -16.75
CA VAL A 408 15.23 -16.38 -16.06
C VAL A 408 16.18 -15.33 -15.48
N LEU A 409 17.34 -15.73 -14.94
CA LEU A 409 18.38 -14.78 -14.48
C LEU A 409 18.97 -13.96 -15.64
N ASN A 410 19.08 -14.53 -16.85
CA ASN A 410 19.51 -13.81 -18.05
C ASN A 410 18.37 -13.03 -18.75
N GLY A 411 17.21 -12.86 -18.10
CA GLY A 411 16.08 -12.10 -18.65
C GLY A 411 15.14 -12.89 -19.56
N GLY A 412 15.41 -14.18 -19.79
CA GLY A 412 14.54 -15.07 -20.57
C GLY A 412 13.15 -15.21 -19.97
N ARG A 413 12.14 -15.24 -20.85
CA ARG A 413 10.72 -15.38 -20.49
C ARG A 413 10.04 -16.43 -21.36
N GLU A 414 8.88 -16.86 -20.88
CA GLU A 414 8.00 -17.69 -21.69
C GLU A 414 7.50 -16.92 -22.93
N LYS A 415 7.10 -17.67 -23.96
CA LYS A 415 6.61 -17.05 -25.21
C LYS A 415 5.20 -16.49 -25.03
N LEU A 416 4.94 -15.37 -25.68
CA LEU A 416 3.63 -14.76 -25.79
C LEU A 416 3.20 -14.77 -27.26
N PHE A 417 2.01 -15.30 -27.54
CA PHE A 417 1.43 -15.38 -28.88
C PHE A 417 -0.10 -15.38 -28.80
N ILE A 418 -0.77 -14.86 -29.83
CA ILE A 418 -2.23 -14.83 -29.88
C ILE A 418 -2.73 -16.18 -30.40
N SER A 419 -3.59 -16.82 -29.63
CA SER A 419 -4.32 -18.04 -29.99
C SER A 419 -5.54 -17.75 -30.85
N GLN A 420 -6.01 -18.78 -31.57
CA GLN A 420 -7.13 -18.69 -32.50
C GLN A 420 -8.43 -18.23 -31.81
N GLU A 421 -9.09 -17.24 -32.39
CA GLU A 421 -10.34 -16.66 -31.87
C GLU A 421 -11.48 -17.69 -31.91
N LYS A 422 -12.10 -17.95 -30.75
CA LYS A 422 -13.26 -18.84 -30.59
C LYS A 422 -14.54 -18.06 -30.28
N LEU A 423 -14.42 -16.96 -29.52
CA LEU A 423 -15.48 -16.07 -29.09
C LEU A 423 -15.18 -14.60 -29.45
N PRO A 424 -16.19 -13.73 -29.56
CA PRO A 424 -15.98 -12.30 -29.82
C PRO A 424 -15.11 -11.64 -28.75
N ASN A 425 -14.16 -10.79 -29.19
CA ASN A 425 -13.15 -10.09 -28.38
C ASN A 425 -12.03 -10.97 -27.79
N ASP A 426 -11.94 -12.27 -28.12
CA ASP A 426 -10.85 -13.15 -27.66
C ASP A 426 -9.46 -12.58 -27.99
N LYS A 427 -9.29 -12.00 -29.17
CA LYS A 427 -8.03 -11.40 -29.65
C LYS A 427 -7.61 -10.20 -28.80
N GLU A 428 -8.59 -9.36 -28.46
CA GLU A 428 -8.41 -8.15 -27.68
C GLU A 428 -8.13 -8.50 -26.22
N ILE A 429 -8.91 -9.40 -25.61
CA ILE A 429 -8.68 -9.89 -24.24
C ILE A 429 -7.27 -10.50 -24.11
N GLN A 430 -6.84 -11.30 -25.10
CA GLN A 430 -5.50 -11.85 -25.14
C GLN A 430 -4.42 -10.76 -25.14
N LYS A 431 -4.51 -9.77 -26.03
CA LYS A 431 -3.56 -8.64 -26.07
C LYS A 431 -3.48 -7.88 -24.74
N GLU A 432 -4.62 -7.64 -24.09
CA GLU A 432 -4.69 -6.91 -22.83
C GLU A 432 -4.07 -7.74 -21.69
N LEU A 433 -4.37 -9.05 -21.60
CA LEU A 433 -3.74 -9.97 -20.64
C LEU A 433 -2.23 -10.17 -20.90
N MET A 434 -1.80 -10.25 -22.16
CA MET A 434 -0.39 -10.30 -22.55
C MET A 434 0.34 -9.02 -22.10
N SER A 435 -0.30 -7.86 -22.19
CA SER A 435 0.22 -6.59 -21.65
C SER A 435 0.38 -6.64 -20.13
N ILE A 436 -0.55 -7.25 -19.41
CA ILE A 436 -0.45 -7.42 -17.95
C ILE A 436 0.66 -8.42 -17.59
N ILE A 437 0.81 -9.51 -18.34
CA ILE A 437 1.89 -10.50 -18.13
C ILE A 437 3.27 -9.84 -18.31
N THR A 438 3.49 -9.04 -19.37
CA THR A 438 4.79 -8.37 -19.56
C THR A 438 5.11 -7.36 -18.46
N LYS A 439 4.11 -6.63 -17.95
CA LYS A 439 4.26 -5.70 -16.83
C LYS A 439 4.48 -6.38 -15.47
N THR A 440 3.94 -7.59 -15.25
CA THR A 440 4.08 -8.33 -13.99
C THR A 440 5.40 -9.09 -13.90
N TRP A 441 5.86 -9.72 -14.98
CA TRP A 441 7.08 -10.54 -14.97
C TRP A 441 8.38 -9.77 -15.30
N ASN A 442 8.43 -8.44 -15.13
CA ASN A 442 9.61 -7.64 -15.47
C ASN A 442 10.87 -8.15 -14.72
N GLN A 443 12.05 -8.12 -15.38
CA GLN A 443 13.30 -8.58 -14.78
C GLN A 443 13.66 -7.78 -13.54
N ASP A 444 13.53 -6.46 -13.62
CA ASP A 444 13.73 -5.57 -12.48
C ASP A 444 12.48 -5.60 -11.57
N PRO A 445 12.57 -6.07 -10.31
CA PRO A 445 11.42 -6.13 -9.38
C PRO A 445 10.73 -4.78 -9.18
N ILE A 446 11.48 -3.72 -9.42
CA ILE A 446 11.11 -2.33 -9.24
C ILE A 446 10.20 -1.83 -10.37
N LEU A 447 10.41 -2.32 -11.61
CA LEU A 447 9.62 -1.97 -12.79
C LEU A 447 8.34 -2.81 -12.93
N ARG A 448 8.09 -3.75 -12.01
CA ARG A 448 6.88 -4.57 -12.00
C ARG A 448 5.66 -3.75 -11.57
N ILE A 449 4.54 -3.96 -12.26
CA ILE A 449 3.25 -3.30 -11.99
C ILE A 449 2.80 -3.52 -10.54
N THR A 450 2.43 -2.44 -9.85
CA THR A 450 1.97 -2.55 -8.46
C THR A 450 0.62 -3.28 -8.36
N ILE A 451 0.38 -3.99 -7.25
CA ILE A 451 -0.88 -4.72 -7.00
C ILE A 451 -2.13 -3.84 -7.19
N THR A 452 -2.03 -2.55 -6.87
CA THR A 452 -3.05 -1.54 -7.14
C THR A 452 -3.36 -1.49 -8.63
N LYS A 453 -2.38 -1.11 -9.45
CA LYS A 453 -2.55 -0.88 -10.89
C LYS A 453 -2.93 -2.16 -11.64
N LEU A 454 -2.39 -3.29 -11.19
CA LEU A 454 -2.71 -4.63 -11.70
C LEU A 454 -4.20 -4.97 -11.55
N PHE A 455 -4.77 -4.75 -10.36
CA PHE A 455 -6.20 -4.97 -10.11
C PHE A 455 -7.08 -4.11 -11.03
N LEU A 456 -6.70 -2.86 -11.28
CA LEU A 456 -7.46 -1.94 -12.11
C LEU A 456 -7.43 -2.31 -13.59
N GLU A 457 -6.24 -2.59 -14.14
CA GLU A 457 -6.13 -3.03 -15.54
C GLU A 457 -6.96 -4.32 -15.75
N LEU A 458 -6.86 -5.30 -14.84
CA LEU A 458 -7.73 -6.48 -14.84
C LEU A 458 -9.23 -6.13 -14.75
N GLN A 459 -9.59 -5.09 -14.00
CA GLN A 459 -10.98 -4.71 -13.79
C GLN A 459 -11.57 -3.85 -14.92
N GLU A 460 -10.76 -3.05 -15.61
CA GLU A 460 -11.16 -2.36 -16.84
C GLU A 460 -11.44 -3.39 -17.95
N ILE A 461 -10.56 -4.38 -18.10
CA ILE A 461 -10.76 -5.53 -18.99
C ILE A 461 -12.03 -6.30 -18.57
N ALA A 462 -12.25 -6.54 -17.26
CA ALA A 462 -13.47 -7.20 -16.78
C ALA A 462 -14.74 -6.40 -17.12
N VAL A 463 -14.79 -5.09 -16.81
CA VAL A 463 -15.95 -4.24 -17.13
C VAL A 463 -16.21 -4.13 -18.65
N LYS A 464 -15.16 -4.22 -19.47
CA LYS A 464 -15.22 -4.12 -20.93
C LYS A 464 -15.71 -5.41 -21.61
N TYR A 465 -15.38 -6.59 -21.07
CA TYR A 465 -15.63 -7.88 -21.75
C TYR A 465 -16.42 -8.93 -20.94
N VAL A 466 -16.58 -8.77 -19.62
CA VAL A 466 -17.33 -9.69 -18.75
C VAL A 466 -18.72 -9.11 -18.47
N LYS A 467 -19.73 -9.59 -19.20
CA LYS A 467 -21.14 -9.18 -19.00
C LYS A 467 -21.79 -10.04 -17.90
N PRO A 468 -22.61 -9.48 -16.99
CA PRO A 468 -23.27 -10.26 -15.93
C PRO A 468 -24.19 -11.37 -16.46
N ASP A 469 -24.88 -11.14 -17.58
CA ASP A 469 -25.93 -12.02 -18.10
C ASP A 469 -25.44 -13.07 -19.10
N GLU A 470 -24.19 -12.97 -19.58
CA GLU A 470 -23.59 -13.97 -20.47
C GLU A 470 -22.79 -15.00 -19.66
N TYR A 471 -23.45 -16.06 -19.19
CA TYR A 471 -22.81 -17.13 -18.43
C TYR A 471 -21.94 -18.04 -19.32
N HIS A 472 -20.76 -17.53 -19.66
CA HIS A 472 -19.67 -18.29 -20.30
C HIS A 472 -19.02 -19.25 -19.28
N GLY A 473 -19.73 -20.34 -18.98
CA GLY A 473 -19.24 -21.44 -18.14
C GLY A 473 -18.04 -22.18 -18.75
N LEU A 474 -17.49 -23.14 -18.01
CA LEU A 474 -16.42 -24.02 -18.52
C LEU A 474 -16.88 -24.76 -19.76
N LEU A 475 -16.08 -24.73 -20.83
CA LEU A 475 -16.41 -25.37 -22.09
C LEU A 475 -15.91 -26.83 -22.08
N PRO A 476 -16.77 -27.81 -22.40
CA PRO A 476 -16.32 -29.17 -22.66
C PRO A 476 -15.59 -29.23 -24.01
N ASN A 477 -14.66 -30.19 -24.13
CA ASN A 477 -13.65 -30.34 -25.19
C ASN A 477 -12.36 -29.55 -24.93
N LYS A 478 -11.21 -30.13 -25.34
CA LYS A 478 -9.86 -29.57 -25.24
C LYS A 478 -9.30 -29.34 -26.66
N SER A 479 -9.74 -28.28 -27.34
CA SER A 479 -9.35 -28.04 -28.74
C SER A 479 -8.18 -27.07 -28.90
N LEU A 480 -7.51 -26.71 -27.81
CA LEU A 480 -6.36 -25.80 -27.77
C LEU A 480 -5.01 -26.51 -28.02
N ASP A 481 -4.76 -26.89 -29.28
CA ASP A 481 -3.39 -27.20 -29.72
C ASP A 481 -2.60 -25.89 -29.93
N LEU A 482 -2.18 -25.28 -28.82
CA LEU A 482 -1.44 -24.01 -28.73
C LEU A 482 0.03 -24.15 -29.18
N ASN A 483 0.30 -24.88 -30.26
CA ASN A 483 1.65 -25.18 -30.74
C ASN A 483 1.94 -24.67 -32.17
N GLU A 484 0.92 -24.33 -32.97
CA GLU A 484 1.12 -23.73 -34.31
C GLU A 484 0.99 -22.19 -34.27
N PRO A 485 2.06 -21.43 -34.55
CA PRO A 485 2.00 -19.98 -34.67
C PRO A 485 1.49 -19.57 -36.07
N ILE A 486 0.56 -18.61 -36.11
CA ILE A 486 0.16 -17.97 -37.37
C ILE A 486 1.20 -16.88 -37.70
N LEU A 487 1.96 -17.09 -38.78
CA LEU A 487 2.95 -16.17 -39.35
C LEU A 487 2.32 -15.27 -40.45
N PRO A 488 2.93 -14.12 -40.81
CA PRO A 488 4.00 -13.38 -40.14
C PRO A 488 3.50 -11.98 -39.64
N ASP A 489 4.38 -10.97 -39.61
CA ASP A 489 4.12 -9.55 -39.37
C ASP A 489 3.59 -9.15 -37.97
N CYS A 490 4.52 -9.07 -37.01
CA CYS A 490 4.41 -8.26 -35.79
C CYS A 490 5.78 -7.60 -35.49
N GLU A 491 5.82 -6.28 -35.34
CA GLU A 491 7.05 -5.52 -35.11
C GLU A 491 7.48 -5.55 -33.63
N GLU A 492 8.79 -5.59 -33.37
CA GLU A 492 9.36 -5.42 -32.01
C GLU A 492 9.46 -3.92 -31.66
N ILE A 493 9.04 -3.55 -30.45
CA ILE A 493 9.04 -2.16 -29.96
C ILE A 493 10.09 -1.99 -28.86
N SER A 494 10.90 -0.92 -28.94
CA SER A 494 11.93 -0.56 -27.95
C SER A 494 11.95 0.97 -27.65
N PHE A 495 12.56 1.37 -26.52
CA PHE A 495 12.59 2.75 -26.01
C PHE A 495 13.92 3.07 -25.24
N ASP A 496 14.36 4.34 -25.21
CA ASP A 496 15.68 4.82 -24.71
C ASP A 496 15.63 6.28 -24.13
N THR A 497 16.50 6.70 -23.16
CA THR A 497 16.42 7.99 -22.37
C THR A 497 17.70 8.46 -21.56
N GLY A 498 17.83 9.76 -21.12
CA GLY A 498 18.69 10.20 -19.94
C GLY A 498 19.15 11.70 -19.66
N ILE A 499 19.55 12.02 -18.38
CA ILE A 499 20.52 13.05 -17.74
C ILE A 499 20.19 14.61 -17.39
N PHE A 500 20.81 15.39 -16.39
CA PHE A 500 20.57 16.90 -15.98
C PHE A 500 21.01 17.79 -14.62
N ASN A 501 21.39 17.46 -13.31
CA ASN A 501 22.08 18.11 -12.02
C ASN A 501 21.66 19.37 -11.05
N GLU A 502 22.34 19.61 -9.84
CA GLU A 502 22.08 20.39 -8.51
C GLU A 502 23.01 21.61 -7.97
N ILE A 503 22.78 22.37 -6.80
CA ILE A 503 23.55 23.57 -6.10
C ILE A 503 23.39 23.43 -4.38
N GLU A 504 23.57 24.03 -3.06
CA GLU A 504 23.88 25.11 -1.85
C GLU A 504 22.91 26.11 -0.88
N LYS A 505 23.03 26.34 0.49
CA LYS A 505 21.84 26.47 1.50
C LYS A 505 21.24 27.79 2.15
N ILE A 506 20.02 27.68 2.76
CA ILE A 506 19.30 28.56 3.77
C ILE A 506 19.17 27.90 5.20
N MET A 507 18.92 28.67 6.29
CA MET A 507 18.74 28.18 7.70
C MET A 507 17.45 27.34 7.97
N PRO A 508 17.55 26.15 8.60
CA PRO A 508 16.40 25.30 8.98
C PRO A 508 15.50 25.86 10.09
N LEU A 509 14.22 25.47 10.06
CA LEU A 509 13.18 25.92 11.01
C LEU A 509 13.35 25.36 12.42
N GLU A 510 13.87 24.15 12.54
CA GLU A 510 14.02 23.39 13.78
C GLU A 510 14.95 24.14 14.76
N GLU A 511 15.96 24.83 14.21
CA GLU A 511 16.87 25.70 14.95
C GLU A 511 16.15 26.96 15.47
N GLY A 512 15.27 27.58 14.67
CA GLY A 512 14.42 28.68 15.13
C GLY A 512 13.49 28.26 16.29
N ILE A 513 12.92 27.06 16.23
CA ILE A 513 12.12 26.50 17.33
C ILE A 513 13.01 26.25 18.56
N ARG A 514 14.21 25.69 18.39
CA ARG A 514 15.17 25.48 19.49
C ARG A 514 15.56 26.80 20.16
N LEU A 515 15.81 27.84 19.38
CA LEU A 515 16.13 29.19 19.84
C LEU A 515 14.95 29.83 20.61
N HIS A 516 13.70 29.64 20.17
CA HIS A 516 12.52 30.06 20.93
C HIS A 516 12.47 29.44 22.33
N MET A 517 12.73 28.13 22.43
CA MET A 517 12.62 27.37 23.68
C MET A 517 13.63 27.82 24.76
N THR A 518 14.74 28.48 24.40
CA THR A 518 15.70 29.00 25.40
C THR A 518 15.18 30.21 26.20
N LYS A 519 14.10 30.85 25.72
CA LYS A 519 13.46 32.03 26.35
C LYS A 519 14.36 33.27 26.53
N ASN A 520 15.57 33.31 25.97
CA ASN A 520 16.39 34.52 25.86
C ASN A 520 15.75 35.53 24.87
N ALA A 521 15.93 36.83 25.07
CA ALA A 521 15.47 37.88 24.17
C ALA A 521 16.22 37.88 22.82
N GLU A 522 17.53 37.67 22.83
CA GLU A 522 18.35 37.64 21.60
C GLU A 522 18.01 36.42 20.74
N ASN A 523 17.93 35.24 21.37
CA ASN A 523 17.51 34.02 20.68
C ASN A 523 16.06 34.12 20.15
N ARG A 524 15.17 34.88 20.82
CA ARG A 524 13.85 35.18 20.25
C ARG A 524 13.94 36.01 18.97
N LYS A 525 14.90 36.92 18.82
CA LYS A 525 15.12 37.69 17.59
C LYS A 525 15.59 36.79 16.43
N LEU A 526 16.59 35.94 16.68
CA LEU A 526 17.08 34.98 15.68
C LEU A 526 15.99 33.96 15.30
N ALA A 527 15.19 33.50 16.27
CA ALA A 527 14.03 32.66 16.01
C ALA A 527 12.97 33.38 15.15
N TRP A 528 12.70 34.66 15.42
CA TRP A 528 11.78 35.49 14.62
C TRP A 528 12.26 35.66 13.18
N GLU A 529 13.55 35.93 12.97
CA GLU A 529 14.17 36.02 11.63
C GLU A 529 14.09 34.65 10.90
N CYS A 530 14.35 33.54 11.59
CA CYS A 530 14.16 32.18 11.08
C CYS A 530 12.69 31.88 10.71
N PHE A 531 11.73 32.32 11.54
CA PHE A 531 10.29 32.14 11.29
C PHE A 531 9.78 33.00 10.14
N ILE A 532 10.29 34.22 9.93
CA ILE A 532 10.01 35.01 8.73
C ILE A 532 10.52 34.26 7.50
N ALA A 533 11.82 33.95 7.45
CA ALA A 533 12.44 33.33 6.25
C ALA A 533 11.79 32.00 5.88
N ASN A 534 11.43 31.17 6.86
CA ASN A 534 10.74 29.90 6.59
C ASN A 534 9.25 30.11 6.26
N ALA A 535 8.56 31.15 6.76
CA ALA A 535 7.18 31.44 6.41
C ALA A 535 7.05 32.05 5.00
N GLU A 536 8.02 32.85 4.58
CA GLU A 536 8.17 33.36 3.21
C GLU A 536 8.44 32.22 2.21
N LEU A 537 9.21 31.20 2.62
CA LEU A 537 9.32 29.90 1.95
C LEU A 537 8.06 29.01 2.09
N GLY A 538 6.94 29.56 2.56
CA GLY A 538 5.65 28.89 2.63
C GLY A 538 5.50 27.82 3.72
N ASN A 539 6.47 27.65 4.63
CA ASN A 539 6.42 26.61 5.66
C ASN A 539 5.28 26.90 6.67
N PRO A 540 4.31 25.99 6.85
CA PRO A 540 3.12 26.26 7.66
C PRO A 540 3.39 26.30 9.17
N ILE A 541 4.40 25.57 9.64
CA ILE A 541 4.83 25.62 11.05
C ILE A 541 5.53 26.96 11.31
N ALA A 542 6.30 27.48 10.34
CA ALA A 542 6.87 28.83 10.42
C ALA A 542 5.79 29.92 10.41
N LYS A 543 4.78 29.84 9.51
CA LYS A 543 3.61 30.74 9.53
C LYS A 543 2.92 30.73 10.90
N TYR A 544 2.75 29.56 11.51
CA TYR A 544 2.20 29.43 12.86
C TYR A 544 3.08 30.13 13.91
N TRP A 545 4.40 29.92 13.93
CA TRP A 545 5.29 30.56 14.90
C TRP A 545 5.41 32.08 14.69
N GLN A 546 5.44 32.54 13.45
CA GLN A 546 5.38 33.96 13.09
C GLN A 546 4.07 34.60 13.59
N GLY A 547 2.92 33.96 13.33
CA GLY A 547 1.63 34.39 13.86
C GLY A 547 1.57 34.37 15.39
N TYR A 548 2.22 33.39 16.04
CA TYR A 548 2.33 33.29 17.50
C TYR A 548 3.18 34.42 18.09
N TYR A 549 4.28 34.80 17.45
CA TYR A 549 5.11 35.92 17.86
C TYR A 549 4.35 37.25 17.76
N LEU A 550 3.63 37.48 16.66
CA LEU A 550 2.78 38.66 16.47
C LEU A 550 1.61 38.69 17.46
N TRP A 551 1.03 37.54 17.81
CA TRP A 551 -0.04 37.43 18.80
C TRP A 551 0.42 37.77 20.23
N GLN A 552 1.63 37.34 20.59
CA GLN A 552 2.23 37.59 21.91
C GLN A 552 2.97 38.94 22.00
N GLY A 553 3.38 39.54 20.87
CA GLY A 553 4.25 40.72 20.83
C GLY A 553 5.73 40.40 21.07
N PHE A 554 6.17 39.16 20.89
CA PHE A 554 7.56 38.72 21.18
C PHE A 554 8.62 39.31 20.24
N ASN A 555 8.19 39.91 19.13
CA ASN A 555 8.99 40.70 18.19
C ASN A 555 8.97 42.22 18.50
N GLY A 556 8.36 42.63 19.62
CA GLY A 556 8.19 44.02 20.03
C GLY A 556 6.88 44.68 19.56
N ASN A 557 6.23 44.18 18.50
CA ASN A 557 5.03 44.77 17.91
C ASN A 557 3.90 43.75 17.80
N LYS A 558 2.88 43.89 18.65
CA LYS A 558 1.73 42.98 18.72
C LYS A 558 0.69 43.30 17.63
N ASP A 559 0.55 42.40 16.65
CA ASP A 559 -0.44 42.51 15.57
C ASP A 559 -1.35 41.27 15.56
N LEU A 560 -2.57 41.45 16.07
CA LEU A 560 -3.61 40.41 16.11
C LEU A 560 -4.25 40.14 14.73
N VAL A 561 -4.22 41.11 13.81
CA VAL A 561 -4.85 41.00 12.48
C VAL A 561 -3.98 40.16 11.56
N THR A 562 -2.67 40.43 11.50
CA THR A 562 -1.71 39.60 10.75
C THR A 562 -1.53 38.24 11.41
N ALA A 563 -1.53 38.16 12.75
CA ALA A 563 -1.58 36.86 13.45
C ALA A 563 -2.81 36.03 13.07
N LYS A 564 -4.03 36.62 13.01
CA LYS A 564 -5.24 35.90 12.58
C LYS A 564 -5.13 35.39 11.13
N LYS A 565 -4.54 36.17 10.22
CA LYS A 565 -4.27 35.74 8.82
C LYS A 565 -3.27 34.59 8.75
N LEU A 566 -2.15 34.67 9.48
CA LEU A 566 -1.12 33.63 9.53
C LEU A 566 -1.61 32.34 10.20
N PHE A 567 -2.39 32.45 11.27
CA PHE A 567 -3.07 31.31 11.86
C PHE A 567 -4.09 30.69 10.92
N LYS A 568 -4.84 31.46 10.12
CA LYS A 568 -5.70 30.89 9.08
C LYS A 568 -4.88 30.11 8.05
N GLY A 569 -3.84 30.71 7.48
CA GLY A 569 -2.97 30.03 6.50
C GLY A 569 -2.43 28.71 7.05
N ALA A 570 -1.81 28.72 8.23
CA ALA A 570 -1.30 27.51 8.88
C ALA A 570 -2.40 26.52 9.32
N ALA A 571 -3.64 26.98 9.58
CA ALA A 571 -4.78 26.13 9.90
C ALA A 571 -5.35 25.42 8.66
N ASP A 572 -5.37 26.12 7.52
CA ASP A 572 -5.72 25.59 6.22
C ASP A 572 -4.65 24.59 5.73
N ASP A 573 -3.36 24.93 5.93
CA ASP A 573 -2.21 24.02 5.81
C ASP A 573 -2.20 22.89 6.89
N GLY A 574 -3.26 22.76 7.68
CA GLY A 574 -3.51 21.58 8.52
C GLY A 574 -2.82 21.51 9.88
N ILE A 575 -2.11 22.56 10.35
CA ILE A 575 -1.36 22.55 11.61
C ILE A 575 -2.32 22.65 12.82
N ALA A 576 -2.33 21.63 13.68
CA ALA A 576 -3.36 21.48 14.72
C ALA A 576 -3.41 22.66 15.72
N ASP A 577 -2.27 23.19 16.16
CA ASP A 577 -2.24 24.37 17.03
C ASP A 577 -2.64 25.67 16.30
N ALA A 578 -2.41 25.77 14.99
CA ALA A 578 -2.91 26.87 14.19
C ALA A 578 -4.43 26.78 14.03
N GLN A 579 -4.98 25.59 13.79
CA GLN A 579 -6.42 25.33 13.75
C GLN A 579 -7.09 25.70 15.08
N PHE A 580 -6.49 25.33 16.21
CA PHE A 580 -6.98 25.74 17.53
C PHE A 580 -6.93 27.27 17.74
N ARG A 581 -5.79 27.92 17.44
CA ARG A 581 -5.65 29.38 17.59
C ARG A 581 -6.59 30.14 16.66
N TYR A 582 -6.75 29.70 15.41
CA TYR A 582 -7.68 30.31 14.46
C TYR A 582 -9.13 30.18 14.95
N ALA A 583 -9.56 28.98 15.36
CA ALA A 583 -10.89 28.77 15.96
C ALA A 583 -11.12 29.66 17.20
N PHE A 584 -10.09 29.87 18.03
CA PHE A 584 -10.16 30.80 19.16
C PHE A 584 -10.40 32.26 18.73
N THR A 585 -9.76 32.72 17.64
CA THR A 585 -10.02 34.07 17.08
C THR A 585 -11.44 34.29 16.55
N LEU A 586 -12.20 33.22 16.30
CA LEU A 586 -13.58 33.29 15.83
C LEU A 586 -14.62 33.28 16.97
N THR A 587 -14.20 33.16 18.23
CA THR A 587 -15.11 32.93 19.38
C THR A 587 -16.10 34.08 19.62
N ASP A 588 -15.70 35.34 19.42
CA ASP A 588 -16.60 36.49 19.53
C ASP A 588 -17.49 36.65 18.28
N GLU A 589 -16.91 36.51 17.08
CA GLU A 589 -17.66 36.53 15.81
C GLU A 589 -18.73 35.42 15.73
N ALA A 590 -18.48 34.26 16.34
CA ALA A 590 -19.42 33.15 16.43
C ALA A 590 -20.61 33.38 17.39
N LYS A 591 -20.60 34.47 18.18
CA LYS A 591 -21.76 34.88 19.01
C LYS A 591 -22.86 35.51 18.16
N THR A 592 -22.49 36.24 17.11
CA THR A 592 -23.41 36.99 16.24
C THR A 592 -23.57 36.37 14.85
N SER A 593 -22.54 35.71 14.29
CA SER A 593 -22.61 35.05 12.98
C SER A 593 -22.77 33.54 13.07
N LYS A 594 -23.88 33.04 12.50
CA LYS A 594 -24.17 31.61 12.32
C LYS A 594 -23.14 30.90 11.43
N GLU A 595 -22.46 31.64 10.55
CA GLU A 595 -21.43 31.13 9.64
C GLU A 595 -20.09 31.00 10.35
N LYS A 596 -19.64 32.04 11.07
CA LYS A 596 -18.43 31.97 11.90
C LYS A 596 -18.55 30.94 13.02
N LYS A 597 -19.78 30.68 13.50
CA LYS A 597 -20.09 29.56 14.38
C LYS A 597 -19.90 28.19 13.73
N LYS A 598 -20.27 27.99 12.45
CA LYS A 598 -19.94 26.75 11.70
C LYS A 598 -18.43 26.61 11.51
N GLU A 599 -17.76 27.68 11.10
CA GLU A 599 -16.32 27.71 10.82
C GLU A 599 -15.51 27.35 12.08
N LEU A 600 -15.80 27.97 13.22
CA LEU A 600 -15.22 27.64 14.52
C LEU A 600 -15.38 26.15 14.87
N LEU A 601 -16.58 25.58 14.69
CA LEU A 601 -16.85 24.17 14.98
C LEU A 601 -16.04 23.22 14.10
N ILE A 602 -15.74 23.60 12.85
CA ILE A 602 -14.90 22.81 11.93
C ILE A 602 -13.45 22.81 12.41
N TYR A 603 -12.82 23.98 12.54
CA TYR A 603 -11.39 24.06 12.92
C TYR A 603 -11.13 23.52 14.34
N LEU A 604 -12.05 23.72 15.30
CA LEU A 604 -11.91 23.17 16.65
C LEU A 604 -12.02 21.63 16.67
N ARG A 605 -12.88 21.03 15.83
CA ARG A 605 -12.95 19.57 15.65
C ARG A 605 -11.70 19.03 14.97
N SER A 606 -11.21 19.68 13.91
CA SER A 606 -9.98 19.28 13.22
C SER A 606 -8.77 19.31 14.16
N ALA A 607 -8.60 20.37 14.95
CA ALA A 607 -7.54 20.48 15.94
C ALA A 607 -7.61 19.38 17.01
N ALA A 608 -8.81 19.09 17.53
CA ALA A 608 -9.01 18.04 18.54
C ALA A 608 -8.77 16.63 17.97
N ASN A 609 -9.23 16.36 16.73
CA ASN A 609 -9.02 15.07 16.07
C ASN A 609 -7.55 14.85 15.65
N LYS A 610 -6.81 15.93 15.36
CA LYS A 610 -5.33 15.90 15.22
C LYS A 610 -4.59 15.92 16.57
N GLY A 611 -5.29 15.78 17.69
CA GLY A 611 -4.71 15.56 19.01
C GLY A 611 -4.15 16.81 19.71
N CYS A 612 -4.52 18.03 19.31
CA CYS A 612 -4.13 19.25 20.05
C CYS A 612 -4.80 19.26 21.44
N THR A 613 -3.99 19.12 22.49
CA THR A 613 -4.43 19.03 23.90
C THR A 613 -5.36 20.16 24.34
N ASN A 614 -5.14 21.38 23.83
CA ASN A 614 -5.98 22.54 24.15
C ASN A 614 -7.35 22.49 23.44
N ALA A 615 -7.39 21.97 22.22
CA ALA A 615 -8.63 21.74 21.49
C ALA A 615 -9.45 20.61 22.13
N GLU A 616 -8.81 19.51 22.53
CA GLU A 616 -9.44 18.39 23.26
C GLU A 616 -10.04 18.84 24.60
N SER A 617 -9.31 19.63 25.39
CA SER A 617 -9.81 20.19 26.66
C SER A 617 -11.02 21.12 26.43
N THR A 618 -10.93 22.00 25.42
CA THR A 618 -11.98 22.97 25.09
C THR A 618 -13.24 22.30 24.52
N ILE A 619 -13.09 21.33 23.63
CA ILE A 619 -14.22 20.62 23.02
C ILE A 619 -14.89 19.68 24.03
N GLY A 620 -14.12 19.07 24.94
CA GLY A 620 -14.64 18.26 26.03
C GLY A 620 -15.52 19.06 27.00
N GLU A 621 -15.05 20.25 27.40
CA GLU A 621 -15.86 21.18 28.20
C GLU A 621 -17.12 21.63 27.45
N ALA A 622 -17.02 21.90 26.14
CA ALA A 622 -18.15 22.34 25.33
C ALA A 622 -19.24 21.27 25.20
N TYR A 623 -18.87 20.00 25.01
CA TYR A 623 -19.81 18.87 25.03
C TYR A 623 -20.42 18.64 26.43
N LEU A 624 -19.66 18.78 27.53
CA LEU A 624 -20.23 18.69 28.88
C LEU A 624 -21.29 19.77 29.16
N LYS A 625 -21.04 21.01 28.70
CA LYS A 625 -21.87 22.18 29.01
C LYS A 625 -22.91 22.53 27.94
N GLY A 626 -22.92 21.86 26.79
CA GLY A 626 -23.76 22.22 25.63
C GLY A 626 -23.44 23.61 25.07
N SER A 627 -22.18 24.03 25.13
CA SER A 627 -21.73 25.39 24.79
C SER A 627 -21.03 25.47 23.43
N LEU A 628 -20.63 26.68 23.01
CA LEU A 628 -19.98 26.99 21.71
C LEU A 628 -20.74 26.55 20.43
N GLY A 629 -21.95 25.97 20.56
CA GLY A 629 -22.73 25.42 19.44
C GLY A 629 -22.77 23.89 19.38
N PHE A 630 -22.10 23.20 20.31
CA PHE A 630 -22.27 21.77 20.51
C PHE A 630 -23.58 21.48 21.24
N ARG A 631 -24.26 20.38 20.91
CA ARG A 631 -25.28 19.81 21.80
C ARG A 631 -24.59 19.19 23.01
N GLN A 632 -25.29 19.13 24.14
CA GLN A 632 -24.76 18.47 25.33
C GLN A 632 -24.59 16.97 25.09
N ASP A 633 -23.40 16.45 25.33
CA ASP A 633 -23.04 15.04 25.24
C ASP A 633 -22.02 14.73 26.34
N LYS A 634 -22.49 14.10 27.43
CA LYS A 634 -21.61 13.78 28.56
C LYS A 634 -20.55 12.72 28.20
N ILE A 635 -20.88 11.77 27.34
CA ILE A 635 -19.99 10.64 27.00
C ILE A 635 -18.83 11.17 26.14
N LEU A 636 -19.14 11.94 25.10
CA LEU A 636 -18.15 12.54 24.22
C LEU A 636 -17.35 13.65 24.93
N GLY A 637 -17.99 14.42 25.83
CA GLY A 637 -17.31 15.38 26.71
C GLY A 637 -16.26 14.71 27.60
N ILE A 638 -16.64 13.67 28.34
CA ILE A 638 -15.71 12.90 29.19
C ILE A 638 -14.60 12.24 28.35
N LYS A 639 -14.91 11.75 27.13
CA LYS A 639 -13.90 11.17 26.22
C LYS A 639 -12.80 12.19 25.86
N TYR A 640 -13.17 13.37 25.38
CA TYR A 640 -12.19 14.39 25.00
C TYR A 640 -11.43 14.97 26.21
N LEU A 641 -12.09 15.14 27.37
CA LEU A 641 -11.39 15.55 28.60
C LEU A 641 -10.38 14.48 29.07
N LYS A 642 -10.71 13.18 28.96
CA LYS A 642 -9.75 12.10 29.27
C LYS A 642 -8.53 12.12 28.34
N LEU A 643 -8.72 12.36 27.05
CA LEU A 643 -7.61 12.51 26.08
C LEU A 643 -6.70 13.69 26.44
N ALA A 644 -7.27 14.85 26.79
CA ALA A 644 -6.50 16.01 27.22
C ALA A 644 -5.79 15.78 28.58
N ALA A 645 -6.45 15.10 29.52
CA ALA A 645 -5.90 14.78 30.84
C ALA A 645 -4.71 13.81 30.77
N LEU A 646 -4.76 12.80 29.88
CA LEU A 646 -3.63 11.90 29.61
C LEU A 646 -2.40 12.65 29.06
N LYS A 647 -2.59 13.82 28.44
CA LYS A 647 -1.55 14.73 27.97
C LYS A 647 -1.21 15.83 28.99
N GLY A 648 -1.57 15.64 30.26
CA GLY A 648 -1.22 16.55 31.37
C GLY A 648 -2.05 17.84 31.46
N ASN A 649 -3.20 17.94 30.78
CA ASN A 649 -4.01 19.16 30.84
C ASN A 649 -4.70 19.33 32.21
N ILE A 650 -4.16 20.23 33.04
CA ILE A 650 -4.65 20.51 34.41
C ILE A 650 -6.15 20.86 34.42
N LYS A 651 -6.60 21.74 33.52
CA LYS A 651 -8.02 22.13 33.41
C LYS A 651 -8.93 20.93 33.12
N ALA A 652 -8.49 20.00 32.27
CA ALA A 652 -9.26 18.78 31.99
C ALA A 652 -9.31 17.83 33.20
N LEU A 653 -8.21 17.72 33.96
CA LEU A 653 -8.17 16.97 35.22
C LEU A 653 -9.11 17.57 36.28
N GLU A 654 -9.17 18.90 36.39
CA GLU A 654 -10.09 19.61 37.29
C GLU A 654 -11.56 19.40 36.88
N LEU A 655 -11.88 19.54 35.59
CA LEU A 655 -13.23 19.31 35.07
C LEU A 655 -13.69 17.85 35.27
N LEU A 656 -12.80 16.86 35.09
CA LEU A 656 -13.10 15.46 35.37
C LEU A 656 -13.32 15.20 36.87
N LYS A 657 -12.50 15.79 37.75
CA LYS A 657 -12.72 15.72 39.21
C LYS A 657 -14.05 16.34 39.63
N ALA A 658 -14.42 17.48 39.03
CA ALA A 658 -15.65 18.20 39.33
C ALA A 658 -16.92 17.53 38.78
N GLU A 659 -16.83 16.66 37.78
CA GLU A 659 -17.96 15.84 37.30
C GLU A 659 -18.04 14.48 38.01
N ASN A 660 -16.92 13.92 38.47
CA ASN A 660 -16.88 12.73 39.34
C ASN A 660 -17.34 12.99 40.79
N ALA A 661 -17.61 14.25 41.15
CA ALA A 661 -18.05 14.68 42.48
C ALA A 661 -19.55 15.10 42.51
N LYS A 662 -20.34 14.61 41.54
CA LYS A 662 -21.78 14.83 41.37
C LYS A 662 -22.50 13.51 41.11
#